data_AF-A0A7C9UTB3-F1
#
_entry.id   AF-A0A7C9UTB3-F1
#
_cell.length_a   1.000
_cell.length_b   1.000
_cell.length_c   1.000
_cell.angle_alpha   90.00
_cell.angle_beta   90.00
_cell.angle_gamma   90.00
#
_symmetry.space_group_name_H-M   'P 1'
#
loop_
_entity.id
_entity.type
_entity.pdbx_description
1 polymer ?
#
loop_
_entity_poly.entity_id
_entity_poly.type
_entity_poly.pdbx_seq_one_letter_code
_entity_poly.pdbx_strand_id
1 'polypeptide(L)'
;MSPRRSLQNLLSSTLCAALLLQPMLAYAGDGIVADPAAQQRPGVGQATNGVPLVNIVAPNGTGLSHNKFSDYNVGAVGVVLNNSAIDGVSKLGGVVLANPNLVGHGQASTILAEVTSANRSRLEGFTEIFGGSADFILANPNGVTCNGCGFINSPRVTLTTGTPQIDGAGRLVSLMVRQGDISVGGGGLNANGIDVLDLISRSVVLEGAVNAHGLNVVAGRNDMDYATRVTTTQAGDEANAPSFAIDSSALGGMYADRISLLATERGVGVNMLGEMAANAGELRITADGRLALRATASATGDMALASQSGGVTIDKQVASGGSLSVAAATDVTAAGNAVKVIAAGNVDVNAESADVSAAEIKAGGDMSVTTAHDLNARDATLSATGTATVRGANVDLTRAKVAADTVTVTADATLAADAALTATTAQISAGRSITLSGSSLSADGAIIAAGQGGDEGQASLAATGGASIHNATVTSHDSTHIAAGGALDATGGAVQSAGDVTLGGSSVTLDGARVAAGIADDGSVSLDGTLSVTTAGILSHGDDALLTAGSDVVLDVGTLDGGSQSQGIQAARDVQVTATASANTTGGIQAGRDVTLSADTMTASGGAVTAGRNVTASVGSLDNFDTISAVGGVTLTASAVLGNETGAVISAGGTTQLDAPILVNAGRISAQGEGKITADILANSGSISARDDLTLSVTAQMTNQGLAFAGKQLKVVAAGTVTNDGGTLIGATGLSIDNGDTGAAGTVENVSGTIQAGLGDGTAANLSIKAGQIINRKKAFAVTTVTEAAPLESYTDHSISYEIQQVSVDSEAPKILADGAITLDGDSIANDQGLIHANGDMTLRGGSLTNSAPVLTTTRIDDVTHHYVHKVCTKKRAGVCTRHEYRDEISYSQDRQLQANKTVNLYGTIETAGLLTAQFTGTVANVGVVQGVPLYGLVAGSPEDSVRGVAFDARFTPVDGPLVAIPPADAAGLYVRTKDPLANYLVETDPVLSNLGAFYGSDYFLQQAGIDTNDIARRLGDSAYETKLVRDAVFAETGKRYLSPAITSDAAQMQALLDNAVAERTALNLSFGVSLSADQIAALTHDIVWFEEVEVDGQTMLAPHLYLARVSRDNIAPQSAGIIATTAAIQAAQVVNSGAISTSGALKVASAGDVVNQGGVLAAGTTLDVTAADDVLNLSGGLKGDTVTVSAGRDVVASTAVTTVEGSHGSDGIMHQQASVTGNSAVSITAGRDVATAGAAISSG
;
A
#
# COMPACT_ATOMS: atom_id res chain seq x y z
N MET A 1 5.04 -51.14 72.31
CA MET A 1 5.11 -50.86 73.76
C MET A 1 6.50 -50.32 74.05
N SER A 2 6.63 -49.03 74.28
CA SER A 2 6.48 -48.38 75.60
C SER A 2 7.78 -48.45 76.43
N PRO A 3 7.98 -47.50 77.35
CA PRO A 3 9.02 -46.50 77.16
C PRO A 3 9.81 -46.34 78.47
N ARG A 4 10.70 -45.34 78.51
CA ARG A 4 10.80 -44.36 79.61
C ARG A 4 10.50 -44.90 81.04
N ARG A 5 11.53 -45.14 81.88
CA ARG A 5 11.68 -44.45 83.19
C ARG A 5 12.78 -44.92 84.17
N SER A 6 13.43 -46.09 84.07
CA SER A 6 14.43 -46.47 85.10
C SER A 6 15.88 -46.08 84.79
N LEU A 7 16.21 -45.73 83.54
CA LEU A 7 17.55 -45.24 83.17
C LEU A 7 17.90 -43.93 83.92
N GLN A 8 16.87 -43.20 84.35
CA GLN A 8 17.00 -41.98 85.14
C GLN A 8 17.46 -42.23 86.60
N ASN A 9 17.52 -43.48 87.10
CA ASN A 9 18.06 -43.80 88.44
C ASN A 9 19.46 -44.47 88.44
N LEU A 10 19.93 -45.10 87.35
CA LEU A 10 21.28 -45.71 87.35
C LEU A 10 22.38 -44.66 87.07
N LEU A 11 22.09 -43.72 86.17
CA LEU A 11 23.03 -42.66 85.75
C LEU A 11 23.34 -41.67 86.89
N SER A 12 22.46 -41.52 87.88
CA SER A 12 22.68 -40.67 89.06
C SER A 12 23.68 -41.27 90.06
N SER A 13 23.88 -42.59 90.08
CA SER A 13 24.80 -43.26 91.03
C SER A 13 26.23 -43.41 90.50
N THR A 14 26.42 -43.62 89.19
CA THR A 14 27.77 -43.66 88.57
C THR A 14 28.39 -42.27 88.45
N LEU A 15 27.58 -41.23 88.26
CA LEU A 15 28.06 -39.85 88.16
C LEU A 15 28.51 -39.27 89.52
N CYS A 16 28.06 -39.82 90.65
CA CYS A 16 28.56 -39.46 91.99
C CYS A 16 29.83 -40.23 92.40
N ALA A 17 30.08 -41.44 91.89
CA ALA A 17 31.26 -42.23 92.26
C ALA A 17 32.54 -41.78 91.51
N ALA A 18 32.42 -41.26 90.29
CA ALA A 18 33.57 -40.76 89.51
C ALA A 18 34.02 -39.35 89.94
N LEU A 19 33.21 -38.64 90.73
CA LEU A 19 33.55 -37.38 91.39
C LEU A 19 34.25 -37.57 92.76
N LEU A 20 34.58 -38.81 93.17
CA LEU A 20 35.11 -39.12 94.51
C LEU A 20 36.52 -39.72 94.56
N LEU A 21 37.29 -39.69 93.46
CA LEU A 21 38.71 -40.08 93.46
C LEU A 21 39.57 -39.05 92.71
N GLN A 22 40.04 -38.05 93.45
CA GLN A 22 41.37 -37.46 93.25
C GLN A 22 42.29 -38.00 94.37
N PRO A 23 43.64 -37.90 94.35
CA PRO A 23 44.51 -37.10 93.45
C PRO A 23 45.85 -37.75 93.01
N MET A 24 46.61 -36.99 92.20
CA MET A 24 48.08 -36.95 92.05
C MET A 24 48.81 -37.80 90.98
N LEU A 25 49.61 -37.05 90.21
CA LEU A 25 50.80 -37.39 89.39
C LEU A 25 50.51 -37.89 87.96
N ALA A 26 51.09 -37.31 86.91
CA ALA A 26 51.98 -36.16 86.81
C ALA A 26 52.04 -35.71 85.34
N TYR A 27 52.17 -34.40 85.16
CA TYR A 27 52.77 -33.74 84.01
C TYR A 27 53.97 -34.51 83.43
N ALA A 28 53.88 -34.92 82.17
CA ALA A 28 55.04 -35.20 81.33
C ALA A 28 54.59 -35.12 79.86
N GLY A 29 55.02 -34.08 79.15
CA GLY A 29 54.74 -33.89 77.72
C GLY A 29 54.77 -32.44 77.23
N ASP A 30 54.66 -31.45 78.12
CA ASP A 30 54.85 -30.04 77.77
C ASP A 30 56.36 -29.76 77.59
N GLY A 31 56.86 -29.98 76.37
CA GLY A 31 58.22 -29.63 75.99
C GLY A 31 58.69 -30.29 74.69
N ILE A 32 59.92 -29.99 74.29
CA ILE A 32 60.59 -30.62 73.16
C ILE A 32 61.46 -31.75 73.69
N VAL A 33 61.22 -32.97 73.21
CA VAL A 33 61.91 -34.18 73.67
C VAL A 33 62.43 -34.95 72.46
N ALA A 34 63.76 -34.97 72.31
CA ALA A 34 64.43 -35.76 71.29
C ALA A 34 64.11 -37.26 71.49
N ASP A 35 63.87 -37.99 70.41
CA ASP A 35 63.51 -39.42 70.50
C ASP A 35 64.70 -40.21 71.07
N PRO A 36 64.59 -40.80 72.27
CA PRO A 36 65.71 -41.51 72.89
C PRO A 36 66.11 -42.77 72.12
N ALA A 37 65.23 -43.33 71.28
CA ALA A 37 65.47 -44.54 70.48
C ALA A 37 65.99 -44.24 69.06
N ALA A 38 65.96 -42.99 68.60
CA ALA A 38 66.37 -42.63 67.25
C ALA A 38 67.89 -42.41 67.13
N GLN A 39 68.49 -42.83 66.00
CA GLN A 39 69.89 -42.51 65.70
C GLN A 39 70.10 -41.01 65.41
N GLN A 40 69.12 -40.36 64.79
CA GLN A 40 69.20 -38.94 64.40
C GLN A 40 68.64 -38.04 65.52
N ARG A 41 69.28 -38.11 66.68
CA ARG A 41 68.81 -37.47 67.92
C ARG A 41 69.46 -36.09 68.13
N PRO A 42 68.69 -34.98 68.10
CA PRO A 42 69.23 -33.66 68.37
C PRO A 42 69.59 -33.46 69.84
N GLY A 43 70.45 -32.48 70.12
CA GLY A 43 70.68 -31.98 71.48
C GLY A 43 69.58 -31.00 71.88
N VAL A 44 68.92 -31.23 73.00
CA VAL A 44 67.90 -30.30 73.54
C VAL A 44 68.41 -29.72 74.85
N GLY A 45 68.39 -28.39 74.93
CA GLY A 45 68.80 -27.61 76.09
C GLY A 45 67.99 -26.31 76.19
N GLN A 46 68.56 -25.31 76.85
CA GLN A 46 67.97 -23.98 76.97
C GLN A 46 69.03 -22.92 76.72
N ALA A 47 68.63 -21.80 76.14
CA ALA A 47 69.45 -20.60 76.04
C ALA A 47 69.54 -19.89 77.40
N THR A 48 70.46 -18.94 77.53
CA THR A 48 70.75 -18.22 78.79
C THR A 48 69.53 -17.50 79.37
N ASN A 49 68.57 -17.12 78.52
CA ASN A 49 67.33 -16.44 78.91
C ASN A 49 66.13 -17.39 79.13
N GLY A 50 66.37 -18.71 79.17
CA GLY A 50 65.35 -19.72 79.49
C GLY A 50 64.51 -20.21 78.31
N VAL A 51 64.74 -19.69 77.09
CA VAL A 51 64.07 -20.20 75.88
C VAL A 51 64.64 -21.57 75.51
N PRO A 52 63.79 -22.59 75.23
CA PRO A 52 64.23 -23.89 74.73
C PRO A 52 65.13 -23.76 73.49
N LEU A 53 66.25 -24.47 73.51
CA LEU A 53 67.28 -24.46 72.46
C LEU A 53 67.49 -25.88 71.94
N VAL A 54 67.31 -26.09 70.63
CA VAL A 54 67.58 -27.37 69.97
C VAL A 54 68.82 -27.24 69.11
N ASN A 55 69.88 -27.90 69.54
CA ASN A 55 71.06 -28.16 68.72
C ASN A 55 70.72 -29.29 67.74
N ILE A 56 70.32 -28.90 66.53
CA ILE A 56 69.99 -29.83 65.45
C ILE A 56 71.15 -30.80 65.17
N VAL A 57 70.86 -31.98 64.64
CA VAL A 57 71.89 -32.93 64.21
C VAL A 57 72.65 -32.41 62.98
N ALA A 58 73.85 -32.93 62.75
CA ALA A 58 74.63 -32.60 61.56
C ALA A 58 73.81 -32.86 60.28
N PRO A 59 73.77 -31.91 59.32
CA PRO A 59 73.14 -32.16 58.04
C PRO A 59 73.86 -33.30 57.31
N ASN A 60 73.09 -34.08 56.54
CA ASN A 60 73.67 -35.08 55.64
C ASN A 60 74.26 -34.41 54.37
N GLY A 61 74.82 -35.20 53.46
CA GLY A 61 75.46 -34.69 52.24
C GLY A 61 74.55 -33.89 51.30
N THR A 62 73.23 -33.87 51.54
CA THR A 62 72.24 -33.08 50.77
C THR A 62 71.85 -31.78 51.47
N GLY A 63 72.39 -31.50 52.66
CA GLY A 63 72.04 -30.33 53.48
C GLY A 63 70.84 -30.53 54.41
N LEU A 64 70.23 -31.73 54.40
CA LEU A 64 69.11 -32.08 55.28
C LEU A 64 69.61 -32.46 56.68
N SER A 65 69.20 -31.69 57.69
CA SER A 65 69.26 -32.09 59.09
C SER A 65 67.94 -32.72 59.50
N HIS A 66 67.94 -34.04 59.68
CA HIS A 66 66.76 -34.82 60.04
C HIS A 66 66.77 -35.11 61.54
N ASN A 67 65.86 -34.47 62.26
CA ASN A 67 65.82 -34.45 63.72
C ASN A 67 64.57 -35.20 64.19
N LYS A 68 64.77 -36.29 64.95
CA LYS A 68 63.66 -37.13 65.42
C LYS A 68 63.30 -36.83 66.88
N PHE A 69 62.01 -36.65 67.13
CA PHE A 69 61.44 -36.28 68.41
C PHE A 69 60.38 -37.29 68.83
N SER A 70 60.30 -37.57 70.13
CA SER A 70 59.14 -38.24 70.70
C SER A 70 58.02 -37.22 70.95
N ASP A 71 58.37 -36.00 71.35
CA ASP A 71 57.45 -34.87 71.50
C ASP A 71 58.09 -33.60 70.94
N TYR A 72 57.34 -32.87 70.12
CA TYR A 72 57.74 -31.55 69.61
C TYR A 72 56.61 -30.57 69.86
N ASN A 73 56.66 -29.91 71.02
CA ASN A 73 55.69 -28.92 71.47
C ASN A 73 56.39 -27.59 71.77
N VAL A 74 55.89 -26.49 71.21
CA VAL A 74 56.46 -25.15 71.37
C VAL A 74 55.54 -24.33 72.26
N GLY A 75 56.01 -23.92 73.44
CA GLY A 75 55.25 -23.04 74.33
C GLY A 75 55.30 -21.57 73.90
N ALA A 76 54.55 -20.70 74.61
CA ALA A 76 54.40 -19.29 74.28
C ALA A 76 55.71 -18.48 74.19
N VAL A 77 56.76 -18.88 74.93
CA VAL A 77 58.09 -18.25 74.89
C VAL A 77 58.88 -18.57 73.62
N GLY A 78 58.43 -19.53 72.81
CA GLY A 78 59.06 -19.97 71.57
C GLY A 78 60.17 -21.02 71.74
N VAL A 79 60.80 -21.38 70.64
CA VAL A 79 61.97 -22.28 70.57
C VAL A 79 63.00 -21.73 69.59
N VAL A 80 64.28 -21.93 69.91
CA VAL A 80 65.40 -21.68 69.00
C VAL A 80 65.96 -22.99 68.47
N LEU A 81 65.95 -23.16 67.15
CA LEU A 81 66.67 -24.21 66.44
C LEU A 81 68.05 -23.67 66.06
N ASN A 82 69.09 -24.20 66.69
CA ASN A 82 70.45 -23.72 66.52
C ASN A 82 71.10 -24.35 65.28
N ASN A 83 71.01 -23.63 64.17
CA ASN A 83 71.67 -23.93 62.89
C ASN A 83 72.98 -23.14 62.73
N SER A 84 73.62 -22.71 63.82
CA SER A 84 74.85 -21.91 63.77
C SER A 84 76.07 -22.75 64.12
N ALA A 85 77.13 -22.68 63.29
CA ALA A 85 78.43 -23.28 63.58
C ALA A 85 79.36 -22.32 64.36
N ILE A 86 78.90 -21.10 64.66
CA ILE A 86 79.59 -20.07 65.43
C ILE A 86 78.65 -19.47 66.49
N ASP A 87 79.22 -18.88 67.55
CA ASP A 87 78.44 -18.18 68.58
C ASP A 87 77.77 -16.91 68.01
N GLY A 88 76.61 -16.53 68.54
CA GLY A 88 75.95 -15.27 68.18
C GLY A 88 74.67 -15.01 68.98
N VAL A 89 73.79 -14.14 68.45
CA VAL A 89 72.58 -13.69 69.15
C VAL A 89 71.32 -14.04 68.37
N SER A 90 70.48 -14.89 68.94
CA SER A 90 69.13 -15.22 68.48
C SER A 90 68.11 -14.17 68.94
N LYS A 91 67.07 -13.94 68.15
CA LYS A 91 65.98 -13.00 68.45
C LYS A 91 65.15 -13.45 69.66
N LEU A 92 64.91 -14.75 69.81
CA LEU A 92 64.16 -15.33 70.94
C LEU A 92 65.09 -15.68 72.12
N GLY A 93 66.22 -16.34 71.88
CA GLY A 93 67.10 -16.94 72.89
C GLY A 93 68.25 -16.07 73.40
N GLY A 94 68.48 -14.87 72.82
CA GLY A 94 69.63 -14.04 73.18
C GLY A 94 70.95 -14.69 72.75
N VAL A 95 72.00 -14.60 73.57
CA VAL A 95 73.31 -15.20 73.24
C VAL A 95 73.20 -16.73 73.21
N VAL A 96 73.47 -17.31 72.04
CA VAL A 96 73.43 -18.75 71.77
C VAL A 96 74.81 -19.18 71.25
N LEU A 97 75.37 -20.22 71.86
CA LEU A 97 76.66 -20.79 71.46
C LEU A 97 76.53 -21.61 70.18
N ALA A 98 77.64 -21.81 69.47
CA ALA A 98 77.74 -22.67 68.30
C ALA A 98 77.17 -24.07 68.60
N ASN A 99 76.37 -24.60 67.67
CA ASN A 99 75.89 -25.96 67.77
C ASN A 99 77.08 -26.92 67.57
N PRO A 100 77.45 -27.71 68.59
CA PRO A 100 78.61 -28.61 68.50
C PRO A 100 78.45 -29.67 67.41
N ASN A 101 77.23 -30.03 67.03
CA ASN A 101 76.95 -31.01 65.97
C ASN A 101 77.30 -30.49 64.57
N LEU A 102 77.43 -29.17 64.39
CA LEU A 102 77.69 -28.56 63.08
C LEU A 102 79.18 -28.24 62.85
N VAL A 103 80.01 -28.39 63.89
CA VAL A 103 81.45 -28.14 63.81
C VAL A 103 82.08 -29.19 62.88
N GLY A 104 82.53 -28.75 61.70
CA GLY A 104 83.11 -29.61 60.66
C GLY A 104 82.13 -30.16 59.62
N HIS A 105 80.82 -29.91 59.76
CA HIS A 105 79.78 -30.47 58.89
C HIS A 105 78.95 -29.42 58.12
N GLY A 106 79.09 -28.12 58.43
CA GLY A 106 78.35 -27.03 57.78
C GLY A 106 76.93 -26.83 58.34
N GLN A 107 76.27 -25.72 57.96
CA GLN A 107 74.90 -25.43 58.38
C GLN A 107 73.89 -26.20 57.51
N ALA A 108 72.74 -26.56 58.06
CA ALA A 108 71.67 -27.21 57.33
C ALA A 108 70.95 -26.21 56.40
N SER A 109 70.56 -26.65 55.21
CA SER A 109 69.66 -25.91 54.30
C SER A 109 68.19 -26.30 54.47
N THR A 110 67.94 -27.48 55.05
CA THR A 110 66.61 -27.96 55.42
C THR A 110 66.68 -28.63 56.79
N ILE A 111 65.78 -28.24 57.69
CA ILE A 111 65.64 -28.79 59.03
C ILE A 111 64.29 -29.50 59.09
N LEU A 112 64.33 -30.83 59.14
CA LEU A 112 63.16 -31.68 59.31
C LEU A 112 63.06 -32.10 60.78
N ALA A 113 62.02 -31.65 61.47
CA ALA A 113 61.59 -32.14 62.76
C ALA A 113 60.50 -33.20 62.55
N GLU A 114 60.83 -34.47 62.77
CA GLU A 114 59.88 -35.58 62.65
C GLU A 114 59.50 -36.10 64.04
N VAL A 115 58.19 -36.14 64.32
CA VAL A 115 57.66 -36.77 65.53
C VAL A 115 57.34 -38.23 65.26
N THR A 116 58.01 -39.14 65.97
CA THR A 116 57.93 -40.59 65.75
C THR A 116 56.99 -41.30 66.73
N SER A 117 56.54 -40.62 67.79
CA SER A 117 55.56 -41.15 68.74
C SER A 117 54.13 -41.05 68.20
N ALA A 118 53.15 -41.48 69.01
CA ALA A 118 51.72 -41.30 68.70
C ALA A 118 51.18 -39.92 69.17
N ASN A 119 52.03 -39.04 69.70
CA ASN A 119 51.60 -37.74 70.24
C ASN A 119 51.47 -36.68 69.13
N ARG A 120 50.49 -35.79 69.29
CA ARG A 120 50.32 -34.58 68.46
C ARG A 120 51.30 -33.49 68.87
N SER A 121 51.66 -32.62 67.91
CA SER A 121 52.41 -31.40 68.17
C SER A 121 51.49 -30.21 68.50
N ARG A 122 51.81 -29.46 69.56
CA ARG A 122 51.15 -28.21 69.94
C ARG A 122 52.14 -27.05 69.87
N LEU A 123 51.83 -26.05 69.05
CA LEU A 123 52.67 -24.87 68.79
C LEU A 123 51.94 -23.61 69.24
N GLU A 124 52.45 -22.95 70.27
CA GLU A 124 51.84 -21.76 70.91
C GLU A 124 52.75 -20.53 70.91
N GLY A 125 53.93 -20.62 70.28
CA GLY A 125 54.90 -19.53 70.19
C GLY A 125 55.77 -19.64 68.94
N PHE A 126 56.72 -18.71 68.79
CA PHE A 126 57.56 -18.64 67.59
C PHE A 126 58.66 -19.72 67.57
N THR A 127 58.88 -20.33 66.42
CA THR A 127 60.05 -21.16 66.12
C THR A 127 61.05 -20.31 65.34
N GLU A 128 62.23 -20.09 65.91
CA GLU A 128 63.32 -19.37 65.26
C GLU A 128 64.43 -20.32 64.81
N ILE A 129 64.86 -20.22 63.55
CA ILE A 129 66.14 -20.81 63.12
C ILE A 129 67.24 -19.78 63.37
N PHE A 130 68.12 -20.08 64.31
CA PHE A 130 69.27 -19.24 64.61
C PHE A 130 70.50 -19.68 63.80
N GLY A 131 71.17 -18.71 63.15
CA GLY A 131 72.28 -18.96 62.24
C GLY A 131 71.84 -18.87 60.78
N GLY A 132 72.29 -19.82 59.96
CA GLY A 132 71.95 -19.88 58.54
C GLY A 132 70.46 -20.15 58.35
N SER A 133 69.83 -19.39 57.44
CA SER A 133 68.43 -19.59 57.05
C SER A 133 68.25 -20.96 56.39
N ALA A 134 67.18 -21.67 56.76
CA ALA A 134 66.88 -23.00 56.25
C ALA A 134 65.38 -23.23 56.16
N ASP A 135 64.96 -24.11 55.25
CA ASP A 135 63.59 -24.63 55.23
C ASP A 135 63.30 -25.34 56.55
N PHE A 136 62.13 -25.10 57.12
CA PHE A 136 61.69 -25.80 58.32
C PHE A 136 60.48 -26.69 58.04
N ILE A 137 60.59 -27.96 58.38
CA ILE A 137 59.50 -28.92 58.21
C ILE A 137 59.19 -29.56 59.56
N LEU A 138 57.96 -29.44 60.03
CA LEU A 138 57.45 -30.23 61.14
C LEU A 138 56.51 -31.31 60.60
N ALA A 139 56.96 -32.56 60.68
CA ALA A 139 56.20 -33.72 60.26
C ALA A 139 55.70 -34.52 61.46
N ASN A 140 54.38 -34.54 61.65
CA ASN A 140 53.73 -35.33 62.69
C ASN A 140 52.41 -35.95 62.18
N PRO A 141 52.41 -37.25 61.80
CA PRO A 141 51.23 -37.93 61.27
C PRO A 141 50.01 -38.00 62.20
N ASN A 142 50.19 -37.73 63.50
CA ASN A 142 49.11 -37.73 64.49
C ASN A 142 48.41 -36.37 64.59
N GLY A 143 48.95 -35.33 63.93
CA GLY A 143 48.36 -34.01 63.84
C GLY A 143 49.20 -32.90 64.45
N VAL A 144 48.92 -31.68 64.00
CA VAL A 144 49.60 -30.45 64.45
C VAL A 144 48.56 -29.40 64.81
N THR A 145 48.66 -28.84 66.01
CA THR A 145 47.85 -27.70 66.45
C THR A 145 48.72 -26.47 66.56
N CYS A 146 48.37 -25.40 65.84
CA CYS A 146 48.97 -24.08 65.97
C CYS A 146 47.98 -23.12 66.64
N ASN A 147 48.39 -22.45 67.71
CA ASN A 147 47.54 -21.50 68.44
C ASN A 147 48.38 -20.31 68.90
N GLY A 148 48.63 -19.37 67.98
CA GLY A 148 49.57 -18.27 68.17
C GLY A 148 51.01 -18.59 67.76
N CYS A 149 51.20 -19.64 66.94
CA CYS A 149 52.53 -20.00 66.46
C CYS A 149 53.00 -19.08 65.34
N GLY A 150 54.32 -18.98 65.17
CA GLY A 150 54.92 -18.28 64.05
C GLY A 150 56.36 -18.71 63.80
N PHE A 151 56.95 -18.19 62.73
CA PHE A 151 58.27 -18.64 62.27
C PHE A 151 59.19 -17.47 61.96
N ILE A 152 60.47 -17.64 62.27
CA ILE A 152 61.49 -16.60 62.10
C ILE A 152 62.70 -17.21 61.41
N ASN A 153 63.20 -16.51 60.38
CA ASN A 153 64.41 -16.86 59.63
C ASN A 153 64.32 -18.20 58.89
N SER A 154 63.19 -18.44 58.23
CA SER A 154 63.00 -19.57 57.32
C SER A 154 62.37 -19.05 56.03
N PRO A 155 62.86 -19.41 54.84
CA PRO A 155 62.24 -18.98 53.59
C PRO A 155 60.97 -19.80 53.31
N ARG A 156 60.91 -21.04 53.80
CA ARG A 156 59.77 -21.94 53.65
C ARG A 156 59.53 -22.74 54.91
N VAL A 157 58.28 -22.73 55.37
CA VAL A 157 57.84 -23.58 56.48
C VAL A 157 56.78 -24.55 55.98
N THR A 158 56.94 -25.82 56.32
CA THR A 158 55.97 -26.88 56.04
C THR A 158 55.50 -27.51 57.34
N LEU A 159 54.23 -27.36 57.65
CA LEU A 159 53.57 -28.14 58.68
C LEU A 159 52.83 -29.28 58.00
N THR A 160 53.15 -30.52 58.39
CA THR A 160 52.54 -31.67 57.73
C THR A 160 52.20 -32.82 58.66
N THR A 161 51.10 -33.51 58.34
CA THR A 161 50.80 -34.86 58.88
C THR A 161 51.25 -35.97 57.93
N GLY A 162 51.93 -35.60 56.84
CA GLY A 162 52.58 -36.53 55.95
C GLY A 162 53.82 -37.12 56.58
N THR A 163 54.03 -38.42 56.37
CA THR A 163 55.29 -39.07 56.71
C THR A 163 56.35 -38.72 55.66
N PRO A 164 57.50 -38.16 56.04
CA PRO A 164 58.54 -37.76 55.10
C PRO A 164 59.17 -38.98 54.41
N GLN A 165 59.27 -38.94 53.09
CA GLN A 165 59.91 -39.98 52.28
C GLN A 165 61.33 -39.53 51.89
N ILE A 166 62.34 -40.21 52.41
CA ILE A 166 63.76 -39.92 52.15
C ILE A 166 64.32 -40.97 51.16
N ASP A 167 65.00 -40.54 50.11
CA ASP A 167 65.62 -41.45 49.14
C ASP A 167 66.93 -42.08 49.65
N GLY A 168 67.47 -43.04 48.89
CA GLY A 168 68.71 -43.72 49.22
C GLY A 168 69.97 -42.83 49.25
N ALA A 169 69.90 -41.60 48.73
CA ALA A 169 70.95 -40.60 48.82
C ALA A 169 70.78 -39.66 50.03
N GLY A 170 69.69 -39.80 50.79
CA GLY A 170 69.40 -39.03 51.99
C GLY A 170 68.60 -37.73 51.73
N ARG A 171 68.02 -37.53 50.55
CA ARG A 171 67.23 -36.33 50.22
C ARG A 171 65.74 -36.55 50.54
N LEU A 172 65.06 -35.52 51.04
CA LEU A 172 63.60 -35.53 51.13
C LEU A 172 62.97 -35.42 49.74
N VAL A 173 62.22 -36.44 49.34
CA VAL A 173 61.56 -36.52 48.03
C VAL A 173 60.11 -36.06 48.14
N SER A 174 59.33 -36.67 49.04
CA SER A 174 57.90 -36.38 49.15
C SER A 174 57.37 -36.44 50.58
N LEU A 175 56.16 -35.92 50.77
CA LEU A 175 55.41 -35.94 52.01
C LEU A 175 54.13 -36.75 51.79
N MET A 176 54.10 -37.98 52.31
CA MET A 176 53.00 -38.92 52.09
C MET A 176 51.95 -38.77 53.19
N VAL A 177 50.79 -38.21 52.83
CA VAL A 177 49.66 -37.97 53.72
C VAL A 177 48.65 -39.10 53.65
N ARG A 178 48.40 -39.75 54.80
CA ARG A 178 47.37 -40.79 54.93
C ARG A 178 46.30 -40.46 55.97
N GLN A 179 46.64 -39.67 56.99
CA GLN A 179 45.80 -39.36 58.14
C GLN A 179 46.28 -38.09 58.84
N GLY A 180 45.60 -37.73 59.94
CA GLY A 180 45.95 -36.60 60.78
C GLY A 180 45.44 -35.27 60.25
N ASP A 181 45.18 -34.34 61.16
CA ASP A 181 44.73 -32.98 60.87
C ASP A 181 45.73 -31.91 61.32
N ILE A 182 45.71 -30.80 60.60
CA ILE A 182 46.31 -29.54 61.05
C ILE A 182 45.18 -28.62 61.51
N SER A 183 45.26 -28.17 62.77
CA SER A 183 44.29 -27.26 63.36
C SER A 183 44.95 -25.92 63.71
N VAL A 184 44.39 -24.81 63.22
CA VAL A 184 44.77 -23.45 63.61
C VAL A 184 43.73 -22.92 64.59
N GLY A 185 44.07 -22.88 65.87
CA GLY A 185 43.21 -22.39 66.95
C GLY A 185 43.03 -20.86 66.93
N GLY A 186 42.20 -20.34 67.83
CA GLY A 186 41.83 -18.91 67.88
C GLY A 186 42.97 -17.90 68.01
N GLY A 187 44.17 -18.30 68.43
CA GLY A 187 45.38 -17.48 68.44
C GLY A 187 46.03 -17.27 67.07
N GLY A 188 45.60 -18.01 66.04
CA GLY A 188 46.04 -17.86 64.65
C GLY A 188 47.42 -18.45 64.35
N LEU A 189 47.85 -18.29 63.10
CA LEU A 189 49.17 -18.67 62.59
C LEU A 189 49.79 -17.47 61.87
N ASN A 190 50.97 -17.02 62.35
CA ASN A 190 51.70 -15.91 61.74
C ASN A 190 52.94 -16.39 60.97
N ALA A 191 52.85 -16.33 59.65
CA ALA A 191 53.90 -16.63 58.68
C ALA A 191 54.27 -15.41 57.81
N ASN A 192 54.05 -14.18 58.29
CA ASN A 192 54.44 -12.96 57.55
C ASN A 192 55.96 -12.75 57.52
N GLY A 193 56.73 -13.51 58.31
CA GLY A 193 58.19 -13.44 58.33
C GLY A 193 58.89 -14.41 57.38
N ILE A 194 58.13 -15.15 56.56
CA ILE A 194 58.61 -16.22 55.66
C ILE A 194 57.97 -16.10 54.27
N ASP A 195 58.61 -16.62 53.23
CA ASP A 195 58.10 -16.47 51.85
C ASP A 195 56.93 -17.42 51.56
N VAL A 196 57.02 -18.68 52.02
CA VAL A 196 55.99 -19.71 51.74
C VAL A 196 55.66 -20.53 52.99
N LEU A 197 54.36 -20.66 53.26
CA LEU A 197 53.78 -21.59 54.21
C LEU A 197 53.05 -22.72 53.46
N ASP A 198 53.48 -23.95 53.70
CA ASP A 198 52.78 -25.15 53.26
C ASP A 198 52.07 -25.82 54.44
N LEU A 199 50.76 -26.00 54.34
CA LEU A 199 49.95 -26.81 55.26
C LEU A 199 49.50 -28.07 54.52
N ILE A 200 50.10 -29.22 54.85
CA ILE A 200 49.93 -30.46 54.09
C ILE A 200 49.41 -31.56 55.01
N SER A 201 48.13 -31.90 54.94
CA SER A 201 47.53 -32.88 55.85
C SER A 201 46.30 -33.56 55.26
N ARG A 202 45.70 -34.53 55.96
CA ARG A 202 44.46 -35.13 55.45
C ARG A 202 43.28 -34.16 55.62
N SER A 203 43.24 -33.43 56.72
CA SER A 203 42.23 -32.41 56.97
C SER A 203 42.84 -31.18 57.63
N VAL A 204 42.38 -29.99 57.22
CA VAL A 204 42.79 -28.71 57.80
C VAL A 204 41.57 -28.03 58.41
N VAL A 205 41.67 -27.70 59.69
CA VAL A 205 40.61 -27.00 60.44
C VAL A 205 41.11 -25.62 60.85
N LEU A 206 40.35 -24.57 60.54
CA LEU A 206 40.74 -23.18 60.76
C LEU A 206 39.75 -22.49 61.70
N GLU A 207 40.18 -22.27 62.93
CA GLU A 207 39.41 -21.55 63.96
C GLU A 207 39.94 -20.13 64.20
N GLY A 208 41.17 -19.83 63.74
CA GLY A 208 41.78 -18.50 63.77
C GLY A 208 42.51 -18.15 62.47
N ALA A 209 42.90 -16.88 62.32
CA ALA A 209 43.45 -16.35 61.08
C ALA A 209 44.85 -16.92 60.74
N VAL A 210 45.06 -17.25 59.46
CA VAL A 210 46.36 -17.60 58.88
C VAL A 210 46.86 -16.41 58.06
N ASN A 211 48.02 -15.87 58.41
CA ASN A 211 48.66 -14.75 57.71
C ASN A 211 49.98 -15.22 57.11
N ALA A 212 50.20 -15.09 55.80
CA ALA A 212 51.42 -15.52 55.10
C ALA A 212 51.72 -14.64 53.88
N HIS A 213 52.90 -14.77 53.27
CA HIS A 213 53.14 -14.23 51.92
C HIS A 213 52.59 -15.19 50.85
N GLY A 214 53.12 -16.41 50.75
CA GLY A 214 52.51 -17.50 49.97
C GLY A 214 51.86 -18.55 50.88
N LEU A 215 50.58 -18.85 50.67
CA LEU A 215 49.88 -19.93 51.36
C LEU A 215 49.50 -21.05 50.39
N ASN A 216 49.97 -22.26 50.66
CA ASN A 216 49.60 -23.46 49.93
C ASN A 216 49.05 -24.51 50.90
N VAL A 217 47.80 -24.91 50.72
CA VAL A 217 47.12 -25.92 51.52
C VAL A 217 46.79 -27.11 50.64
N VAL A 218 47.34 -28.26 51.00
CA VAL A 218 47.05 -29.52 50.33
C VAL A 218 46.38 -30.45 51.34
N ALA A 219 45.11 -30.72 51.09
CA ALA A 219 44.25 -31.51 51.96
C ALA A 219 43.75 -32.79 51.27
N GLY A 220 43.45 -33.81 52.05
CA GLY A 220 43.09 -35.16 51.58
C GLY A 220 44.26 -36.14 51.57
N ARG A 221 43.98 -37.37 51.13
CA ARG A 221 44.99 -38.44 51.03
C ARG A 221 45.85 -38.26 49.77
N ASN A 222 47.12 -37.95 49.98
CA ASN A 222 48.01 -37.43 48.94
C ASN A 222 49.45 -37.84 49.12
N ASP A 223 50.22 -37.83 48.03
CA ASP A 223 51.67 -37.78 48.10
C ASP A 223 52.16 -36.53 47.37
N MET A 224 52.80 -35.62 48.10
CA MET A 224 53.24 -34.32 47.59
C MET A 224 54.76 -34.30 47.44
N ASP A 225 55.24 -34.13 46.21
CA ASP A 225 56.66 -33.99 45.93
C ASP A 225 57.17 -32.68 46.53
N TYR A 226 58.16 -32.77 47.41
CA TYR A 226 58.59 -31.65 48.23
C TYR A 226 59.25 -30.54 47.40
N ALA A 227 59.97 -30.89 46.34
CA ALA A 227 60.72 -29.96 45.51
C ALA A 227 59.82 -29.21 44.51
N THR A 228 58.95 -29.94 43.81
CA THR A 228 58.08 -29.41 42.75
C THR A 228 56.72 -28.94 43.25
N ARG A 229 56.31 -29.38 44.46
CA ARG A 229 54.96 -29.21 45.04
C ARG A 229 53.85 -29.88 44.22
N VAL A 230 54.19 -30.74 43.27
CA VAL A 230 53.21 -31.52 42.52
C VAL A 230 52.59 -32.55 43.47
N THR A 231 51.27 -32.59 43.51
CA THR A 231 50.51 -33.50 44.37
C THR A 231 49.90 -34.62 43.54
N THR A 232 50.15 -35.86 43.95
CA THR A 232 49.49 -37.04 43.37
C THR A 232 48.42 -37.54 44.34
N THR A 233 47.21 -37.73 43.82
CA THR A 233 46.07 -38.20 44.60
C THR A 233 46.24 -39.68 44.95
N GLN A 234 46.03 -40.07 46.21
CA GLN A 234 45.97 -41.48 46.58
C GLN A 234 44.53 -42.00 46.53
N ALA A 235 44.36 -43.32 46.35
CA ALA A 235 43.05 -43.95 46.45
C ALA A 235 42.39 -43.59 47.80
N GLY A 236 41.15 -43.08 47.78
CA GLY A 236 40.43 -42.61 48.96
C GLY A 236 40.11 -43.72 49.98
N ASP A 237 39.65 -43.33 51.16
CA ASP A 237 39.08 -44.23 52.17
C ASP A 237 37.63 -43.79 52.46
N GLU A 238 36.72 -44.15 51.54
CA GLU A 238 35.36 -43.63 51.48
C GLU A 238 34.51 -43.92 52.73
N ALA A 239 34.85 -44.98 53.47
CA ALA A 239 34.16 -45.32 54.72
C ALA A 239 34.48 -44.35 55.87
N ASN A 240 35.63 -43.69 55.83
CA ASN A 240 36.12 -42.82 56.90
C ASN A 240 36.55 -41.42 56.40
N ALA A 241 36.13 -41.03 55.20
CA ALA A 241 36.47 -39.73 54.64
C ALA A 241 35.72 -38.59 55.38
N PRO A 242 36.38 -37.45 55.68
CA PRO A 242 35.69 -36.30 56.25
C PRO A 242 34.72 -35.67 55.23
N SER A 243 33.71 -34.94 55.70
CA SER A 243 32.80 -34.21 54.78
C SER A 243 33.52 -33.07 54.05
N PHE A 244 34.46 -32.40 54.74
CA PHE A 244 35.30 -31.35 54.18
C PHE A 244 36.77 -31.60 54.54
N ALA A 245 37.65 -31.52 53.54
CA ALA A 245 39.09 -31.65 53.72
C ALA A 245 39.66 -30.34 54.28
N ILE A 246 39.03 -29.22 53.99
CA ILE A 246 39.34 -27.91 54.57
C ILE A 246 38.03 -27.37 55.13
N ASP A 247 38.00 -27.13 56.44
CA ASP A 247 36.84 -26.59 57.14
C ASP A 247 37.27 -25.40 58.00
N SER A 248 36.66 -24.24 57.76
CA SER A 248 36.97 -22.99 58.44
C SER A 248 35.75 -22.50 59.21
N SER A 249 35.97 -21.99 60.43
CA SER A 249 34.98 -21.23 61.20
C SER A 249 34.93 -19.76 60.75
N ALA A 250 33.94 -18.99 61.22
CA ALA A 250 33.85 -17.56 60.89
C ALA A 250 35.08 -16.72 61.29
N LEU A 251 35.89 -17.19 62.25
CA LEU A 251 37.13 -16.53 62.69
C LEU A 251 38.39 -17.09 61.99
N GLY A 252 38.24 -18.16 61.22
CA GLY A 252 39.31 -18.89 60.54
C GLY A 252 39.65 -18.37 59.15
N GLY A 253 39.96 -17.08 59.02
CA GLY A 253 40.29 -16.46 57.73
C GLY A 253 41.70 -16.79 57.21
N MET A 254 41.91 -16.64 55.91
CA MET A 254 43.22 -16.77 55.26
C MET A 254 43.60 -15.47 54.55
N TYR A 255 44.78 -14.94 54.86
CA TYR A 255 45.27 -13.68 54.31
C TYR A 255 46.68 -13.90 53.80
N ALA A 256 46.87 -13.86 52.48
CA ALA A 256 48.18 -14.01 51.86
C ALA A 256 48.35 -13.19 50.59
N ASP A 257 49.55 -13.08 50.04
CA ASP A 257 49.76 -12.49 48.71
C ASP A 257 49.19 -13.42 47.63
N ARG A 258 49.35 -14.73 47.78
CA ARG A 258 48.79 -15.79 46.92
C ARG A 258 48.26 -16.95 47.76
N ILE A 259 47.08 -17.47 47.42
CA ILE A 259 46.44 -18.60 48.11
C ILE A 259 46.15 -19.74 47.12
N SER A 260 46.60 -20.96 47.44
CA SER A 260 46.28 -22.18 46.69
C SER A 260 45.74 -23.25 47.64
N LEU A 261 44.51 -23.68 47.42
CA LEU A 261 43.84 -24.75 48.16
C LEU A 261 43.55 -25.92 47.24
N LEU A 262 44.08 -27.09 47.57
CA LEU A 262 43.87 -28.32 46.82
C LEU A 262 43.33 -29.41 47.76
N ALA A 263 42.05 -29.77 47.59
CA ALA A 263 41.41 -30.89 48.27
C ALA A 263 41.18 -32.03 47.28
N THR A 264 41.95 -33.10 47.43
CA THR A 264 42.08 -34.15 46.41
C THR A 264 41.33 -35.45 46.71
N GLU A 265 40.85 -35.62 47.95
CA GLU A 265 40.20 -36.87 48.35
C GLU A 265 38.81 -36.93 47.72
N ARG A 266 38.55 -38.01 46.96
CA ARG A 266 37.32 -38.18 46.18
C ARG A 266 36.06 -37.93 47.02
N GLY A 267 35.17 -37.06 46.55
CA GLY A 267 33.91 -36.70 47.19
C GLY A 267 34.04 -35.76 48.40
N VAL A 268 35.27 -35.38 48.79
CA VAL A 268 35.52 -34.53 49.95
C VAL A 268 35.63 -33.07 49.53
N GLY A 269 34.89 -32.19 50.23
CA GLY A 269 34.73 -30.80 49.86
C GLY A 269 35.68 -29.81 50.54
N VAL A 270 35.45 -28.53 50.28
CA VAL A 270 36.03 -27.38 51.00
C VAL A 270 34.89 -26.51 51.51
N ASN A 271 34.89 -26.16 52.80
CA ASN A 271 33.91 -25.28 53.43
C ASN A 271 34.60 -24.11 54.12
N MET A 272 34.38 -22.91 53.59
CA MET A 272 35.01 -21.68 54.10
C MET A 272 33.96 -20.75 54.72
N LEU A 273 33.89 -20.72 56.06
CA LEU A 273 33.07 -19.75 56.81
C LEU A 273 33.83 -18.44 57.11
N GLY A 274 35.17 -18.44 57.07
CA GLY A 274 36.03 -17.26 57.24
C GLY A 274 36.44 -16.61 55.91
N GLU A 275 36.85 -15.34 55.97
CA GLU A 275 37.26 -14.57 54.77
C GLU A 275 38.57 -15.10 54.17
N MET A 276 38.70 -14.99 52.84
CA MET A 276 39.92 -15.29 52.12
C MET A 276 40.37 -14.08 51.31
N ALA A 277 41.61 -13.64 51.48
CA ALA A 277 42.17 -12.52 50.72
C ALA A 277 43.56 -12.85 50.16
N ALA A 278 43.68 -12.91 48.83
CA ALA A 278 44.93 -12.95 48.09
C ALA A 278 45.30 -11.51 47.63
N ASN A 279 46.20 -10.85 48.35
CA ASN A 279 46.44 -9.40 48.31
C ASN A 279 47.38 -8.92 47.17
N ALA A 280 48.11 -9.82 46.50
CA ALA A 280 48.99 -9.43 45.40
C ALA A 280 48.93 -10.36 44.17
N GLY A 281 48.33 -11.55 44.30
CA GLY A 281 48.28 -12.56 43.26
C GLY A 281 46.96 -13.32 43.20
N GLU A 282 47.02 -14.55 42.72
CA GLU A 282 45.85 -15.40 42.44
C GLU A 282 45.31 -16.13 43.69
N LEU A 283 44.03 -16.50 43.61
CA LEU A 283 43.37 -17.43 44.53
C LEU A 283 42.85 -18.64 43.75
N ARG A 284 43.37 -19.83 44.04
CA ARG A 284 42.92 -21.08 43.42
C ARG A 284 42.37 -22.03 44.45
N ILE A 285 41.16 -22.52 44.24
CA ILE A 285 40.54 -23.58 45.05
C ILE A 285 40.08 -24.68 44.12
N THR A 286 40.60 -25.89 44.33
CA THR A 286 40.13 -27.09 43.65
C THR A 286 39.75 -28.12 44.71
N ALA A 287 38.50 -28.56 44.67
CA ALA A 287 37.98 -29.65 45.48
C ALA A 287 37.48 -30.76 44.57
N ASP A 288 37.68 -32.02 44.95
CA ASP A 288 36.97 -33.11 44.28
C ASP A 288 35.47 -33.02 44.61
N GLY A 289 35.12 -32.95 45.91
CA GLY A 289 33.74 -32.80 46.37
C GLY A 289 33.21 -31.35 46.35
N ARG A 290 32.14 -31.09 47.11
CA ARG A 290 31.43 -29.80 47.14
C ARG A 290 32.32 -28.66 47.64
N LEU A 291 32.34 -27.54 46.93
CA LEU A 291 32.99 -26.30 47.34
C LEU A 291 31.94 -25.31 47.85
N ALA A 292 32.06 -24.89 49.11
CA ALA A 292 31.16 -23.93 49.74
C ALA A 292 31.93 -22.72 50.27
N LEU A 293 31.72 -21.56 49.65
CA LEU A 293 32.24 -20.27 50.11
C LEU A 293 31.12 -19.48 50.78
N ARG A 294 31.14 -19.46 52.11
CA ARG A 294 30.10 -18.86 52.97
C ARG A 294 30.46 -17.43 53.43
N ALA A 295 31.70 -17.01 53.17
CA ALA A 295 32.24 -15.69 53.44
C ALA A 295 32.84 -15.05 52.18
N THR A 296 33.35 -13.83 52.31
CA THR A 296 33.96 -13.10 51.20
C THR A 296 35.29 -13.74 50.80
N ALA A 297 35.47 -13.99 49.50
CA ALA A 297 36.75 -14.38 48.91
C ALA A 297 37.19 -13.33 47.89
N SER A 298 38.42 -12.82 48.02
CA SER A 298 38.97 -11.81 47.12
C SER A 298 40.40 -12.13 46.67
N ALA A 299 40.71 -11.85 45.40
CA ALA A 299 42.06 -11.92 44.85
C ALA A 299 42.36 -10.67 44.02
N THR A 300 43.59 -10.12 44.09
CA THR A 300 44.00 -9.04 43.20
C THR A 300 44.37 -9.53 41.79
N GLY A 301 44.78 -10.79 41.66
CA GLY A 301 44.96 -11.49 40.38
C GLY A 301 43.77 -12.37 40.02
N ASP A 302 44.00 -13.39 39.20
CA ASP A 302 42.95 -14.34 38.79
C ASP A 302 42.42 -15.19 39.95
N MET A 303 41.17 -15.64 39.81
CA MET A 303 40.54 -16.56 40.74
C MET A 303 39.93 -17.76 40.00
N ALA A 304 40.20 -18.97 40.50
CA ALA A 304 39.63 -20.19 39.95
C ALA A 304 39.01 -21.05 41.06
N LEU A 305 37.72 -21.34 40.93
CA LEU A 305 36.93 -22.15 41.86
C LEU A 305 36.42 -23.38 41.12
N ALA A 306 36.91 -24.56 41.48
CA ALA A 306 36.58 -25.80 40.80
C ALA A 306 36.12 -26.90 41.77
N SER A 307 34.98 -27.52 41.45
CA SER A 307 34.50 -28.78 42.05
C SER A 307 34.46 -29.88 40.97
N GLN A 308 35.25 -30.95 41.14
CA GLN A 308 35.43 -31.97 40.09
C GLN A 308 34.31 -33.02 40.02
N SER A 309 33.63 -33.29 41.14
CA SER A 309 32.55 -34.29 41.23
C SER A 309 31.30 -33.77 41.96
N GLY A 310 31.33 -32.53 42.45
CA GLY A 310 30.24 -31.88 43.18
C GLY A 310 29.82 -30.53 42.61
N GLY A 311 29.14 -29.75 43.45
CA GLY A 311 28.67 -28.41 43.15
C GLY A 311 29.53 -27.32 43.79
N VAL A 312 29.40 -26.09 43.27
CA VAL A 312 29.98 -24.89 43.88
C VAL A 312 28.86 -24.02 44.44
N THR A 313 28.97 -23.61 45.70
CA THR A 313 28.02 -22.69 46.36
C THR A 313 28.72 -21.43 46.84
N ILE A 314 28.17 -20.27 46.47
CA ILE A 314 28.63 -18.93 46.87
C ILE A 314 27.49 -18.21 47.60
N ASP A 315 27.66 -17.94 48.89
CA ASP A 315 26.59 -17.30 49.71
C ASP A 315 26.77 -15.79 49.87
N LYS A 316 27.96 -15.25 49.54
CA LYS A 316 28.29 -13.83 49.67
C LYS A 316 29.03 -13.33 48.43
N GLN A 317 30.23 -12.79 48.61
CA GLN A 317 30.97 -12.12 47.55
C GLN A 317 32.23 -12.91 47.17
N VAL A 318 32.43 -13.08 45.86
CA VAL A 318 33.65 -13.53 45.24
C VAL A 318 34.13 -12.42 44.30
N ALA A 319 35.34 -11.91 44.50
CA ALA A 319 35.88 -10.77 43.76
C ALA A 319 37.30 -11.03 43.24
N SER A 320 37.52 -10.90 41.93
CA SER A 320 38.81 -11.07 41.26
C SER A 320 39.27 -9.75 40.62
N GLY A 321 40.52 -9.36 40.84
CA GLY A 321 41.18 -8.27 40.13
C GLY A 321 41.71 -8.68 38.74
N GLY A 322 41.67 -9.99 38.43
CA GLY A 322 41.85 -10.57 37.10
C GLY A 322 40.55 -11.20 36.60
N SER A 323 40.64 -12.39 36.00
CA SER A 323 39.47 -13.20 35.59
C SER A 323 38.99 -14.12 36.72
N LEU A 324 37.73 -14.55 36.66
CA LEU A 324 37.09 -15.46 37.61
C LEU A 324 36.46 -16.63 36.87
N SER A 325 36.91 -17.86 37.15
CA SER A 325 36.26 -19.07 36.66
C SER A 325 35.62 -19.87 37.79
N VAL A 326 34.37 -20.28 37.59
CA VAL A 326 33.58 -21.13 38.48
C VAL A 326 33.12 -22.35 37.69
N ALA A 327 33.72 -23.51 37.97
CA ALA A 327 33.42 -24.75 37.30
C ALA A 327 32.91 -25.80 38.29
N ALA A 328 31.77 -26.41 37.99
CA ALA A 328 31.19 -27.50 38.77
C ALA A 328 30.78 -28.65 37.85
N ALA A 329 30.95 -29.89 38.31
CA ALA A 329 30.47 -31.06 37.57
C ALA A 329 28.94 -31.22 37.61
N THR A 330 28.26 -30.61 38.59
CA THR A 330 26.82 -30.74 38.80
C THR A 330 26.14 -29.38 38.77
N ASP A 331 26.12 -28.68 39.90
CA ASP A 331 25.44 -27.40 40.06
C ASP A 331 26.36 -26.24 40.47
N VAL A 332 26.08 -25.06 39.94
CA VAL A 332 26.54 -23.79 40.53
C VAL A 332 25.34 -23.10 41.16
N THR A 333 25.41 -22.87 42.47
CA THR A 333 24.41 -22.10 43.22
C THR A 333 25.05 -20.80 43.71
N ALA A 334 24.70 -19.69 43.09
CA ALA A 334 25.12 -18.34 43.46
C ALA A 334 23.88 -17.45 43.46
N ALA A 335 22.94 -17.71 44.37
CA ALA A 335 21.60 -17.13 44.36
C ALA A 335 21.32 -16.23 45.57
N GLY A 336 20.64 -15.11 45.34
CA GLY A 336 20.18 -14.15 46.34
C GLY A 336 20.79 -12.75 46.19
N ASN A 337 20.06 -11.73 46.64
CA ASN A 337 20.43 -10.30 46.52
C ASN A 337 21.77 -9.92 47.18
N ALA A 338 22.29 -10.75 48.09
CA ALA A 338 23.57 -10.51 48.76
C ALA A 338 24.76 -11.16 48.05
N VAL A 339 24.50 -11.96 46.99
CA VAL A 339 25.52 -12.71 46.27
C VAL A 339 26.10 -11.86 45.14
N LYS A 340 27.44 -11.77 45.12
CA LYS A 340 28.20 -11.00 44.13
C LYS A 340 29.34 -11.83 43.56
N VAL A 341 29.36 -12.03 42.25
CA VAL A 341 30.41 -12.75 41.50
C VAL A 341 31.04 -11.76 40.53
N ILE A 342 32.17 -11.16 40.90
CA ILE A 342 32.73 -9.98 40.24
C ILE A 342 34.17 -10.23 39.80
N ALA A 343 34.51 -9.87 38.56
CA ALA A 343 35.87 -9.88 38.04
C ALA A 343 36.18 -8.58 37.28
N ALA A 344 37.42 -8.08 37.38
CA ALA A 344 37.89 -6.99 36.53
C ALA A 344 38.18 -7.45 35.08
N GLY A 345 38.46 -8.75 34.89
CA GLY A 345 38.53 -9.43 33.59
C GLY A 345 37.25 -10.20 33.28
N ASN A 346 37.40 -11.44 32.83
CA ASN A 346 36.28 -12.29 32.42
C ASN A 346 35.62 -13.01 33.60
N VAL A 347 34.33 -13.35 33.48
CA VAL A 347 33.62 -14.27 34.39
C VAL A 347 33.09 -15.46 33.61
N ASP A 348 33.56 -16.66 33.93
CA ASP A 348 33.10 -17.91 33.30
C ASP A 348 32.46 -18.83 34.35
N VAL A 349 31.17 -19.12 34.18
CA VAL A 349 30.39 -20.07 35.01
C VAL A 349 29.96 -21.25 34.14
N ASN A 350 30.39 -22.46 34.50
CA ASN A 350 30.09 -23.69 33.76
C ASN A 350 29.63 -24.82 34.70
N ALA A 351 28.48 -25.43 34.40
CA ALA A 351 27.87 -26.52 35.17
C ALA A 351 26.90 -27.36 34.33
N GLU A 352 26.39 -28.49 34.86
CA GLU A 352 25.22 -29.15 34.28
C GLU A 352 23.96 -28.29 34.47
N SER A 353 23.82 -27.63 35.62
CA SER A 353 22.74 -26.68 35.91
C SER A 353 23.23 -25.53 36.77
N ALA A 354 22.62 -24.36 36.66
CA ALA A 354 22.99 -23.20 37.48
C ALA A 354 21.78 -22.43 37.97
N ASP A 355 21.83 -22.05 39.25
CA ASP A 355 20.91 -21.10 39.87
C ASP A 355 21.71 -19.86 40.30
N VAL A 356 21.53 -18.79 39.53
CA VAL A 356 22.13 -17.47 39.76
C VAL A 356 21.06 -16.43 40.07
N SER A 357 19.88 -16.89 40.50
CA SER A 357 18.73 -16.01 40.71
C SER A 357 19.02 -14.91 41.72
N ALA A 358 18.57 -13.69 41.44
CA ALA A 358 18.75 -12.49 42.26
C ALA A 358 20.22 -12.06 42.53
N ALA A 359 21.22 -12.71 41.92
CA ALA A 359 22.62 -12.38 42.14
C ALA A 359 23.15 -11.30 41.19
N GLU A 360 24.27 -10.67 41.56
CA GLU A 360 25.04 -9.78 40.69
C GLU A 360 26.26 -10.53 40.14
N ILE A 361 26.27 -10.82 38.83
CA ILE A 361 27.43 -11.32 38.10
C ILE A 361 27.97 -10.20 37.21
N LYS A 362 29.24 -9.83 37.41
CA LYS A 362 29.85 -8.70 36.70
C LYS A 362 31.26 -9.02 36.21
N ALA A 363 31.46 -8.88 34.91
CA ALA A 363 32.75 -8.96 34.24
C ALA A 363 33.19 -7.58 33.74
N GLY A 364 34.48 -7.25 33.91
CA GLY A 364 35.12 -6.12 33.25
C GLY A 364 35.62 -6.42 31.83
N GLY A 365 35.50 -7.68 31.40
CA GLY A 365 35.64 -8.17 30.02
C GLY A 365 34.38 -8.93 29.58
N ASP A 366 34.54 -10.20 29.19
CA ASP A 366 33.45 -11.10 28.77
C ASP A 366 32.85 -11.87 29.96
N MET A 367 31.55 -12.18 29.86
CA MET A 367 30.82 -13.01 30.82
C MET A 367 30.19 -14.20 30.08
N SER A 368 30.40 -15.41 30.60
CA SER A 368 29.73 -16.62 30.13
C SER A 368 29.06 -17.34 31.30
N VAL A 369 27.76 -17.61 31.17
CA VAL A 369 27.00 -18.51 32.05
C VAL A 369 26.42 -19.61 31.16
N THR A 370 27.07 -20.77 31.18
CA THR A 370 26.75 -21.89 30.30
C THR A 370 26.37 -23.12 31.12
N THR A 371 25.21 -23.70 30.83
CA THR A 371 24.72 -24.95 31.41
C THR A 371 24.42 -25.99 30.34
N ALA A 372 24.56 -27.26 30.68
CA ALA A 372 24.09 -28.35 29.80
C ALA A 372 22.56 -28.55 29.89
N HIS A 373 21.96 -28.22 31.03
CA HIS A 373 20.53 -28.32 31.30
C HIS A 373 19.98 -26.94 31.70
N ASP A 374 19.25 -26.83 32.82
CA ASP A 374 18.51 -25.64 33.20
C ASP A 374 19.42 -24.54 33.77
N LEU A 375 19.15 -23.31 33.31
CA LEU A 375 19.73 -22.08 33.84
C LEU A 375 18.61 -21.20 34.40
N ASN A 376 18.58 -21.08 35.73
CA ASN A 376 17.72 -20.15 36.45
C ASN A 376 18.49 -18.86 36.77
N ALA A 377 18.19 -17.78 36.04
CA ALA A 377 18.77 -16.46 36.24
C ALA A 377 17.70 -15.42 36.58
N ARG A 378 16.58 -15.85 37.17
CA ARG A 378 15.47 -14.97 37.54
C ARG A 378 15.94 -13.85 38.46
N ASP A 379 15.49 -12.63 38.22
CA ASP A 379 15.83 -11.44 39.03
C ASP A 379 17.36 -11.12 39.09
N ALA A 380 18.21 -11.81 38.32
CA ALA A 380 19.66 -11.63 38.35
C ALA A 380 20.10 -10.36 37.61
N THR A 381 21.23 -9.77 38.02
CA THR A 381 21.95 -8.74 37.25
C THR A 381 23.21 -9.36 36.66
N LEU A 382 23.20 -9.60 35.35
CA LEU A 382 24.30 -10.17 34.59
C LEU A 382 24.91 -9.08 33.69
N SER A 383 26.17 -8.71 33.91
CA SER A 383 26.78 -7.59 33.17
C SER A 383 28.22 -7.85 32.75
N ALA A 384 28.55 -7.41 31.54
CA ALA A 384 29.88 -7.49 30.93
C ALA A 384 30.19 -6.17 30.22
N THR A 385 31.45 -5.86 29.99
CA THR A 385 31.84 -4.74 29.09
C THR A 385 31.98 -5.22 27.64
N GLY A 386 32.33 -6.50 27.44
CA GLY A 386 32.42 -7.14 26.13
C GLY A 386 31.14 -7.91 25.80
N THR A 387 31.23 -9.24 25.78
CA THR A 387 30.13 -10.15 25.45
C THR A 387 29.50 -10.76 26.71
N ALA A 388 28.18 -10.83 26.76
CA ALA A 388 27.42 -11.63 27.72
C ALA A 388 26.79 -12.84 27.02
N THR A 389 27.30 -14.04 27.32
CA THR A 389 26.76 -15.32 26.84
C THR A 389 25.95 -16.01 27.92
N VAL A 390 24.70 -16.31 27.62
CA VAL A 390 23.76 -17.05 28.49
C VAL A 390 23.25 -18.26 27.70
N ARG A 391 23.66 -19.48 28.10
CA ARG A 391 23.31 -20.70 27.36
C ARG A 391 22.84 -21.81 28.29
N GLY A 392 21.77 -22.49 27.90
CA GLY A 392 21.23 -23.67 28.59
C GLY A 392 20.24 -24.46 27.73
N ALA A 393 19.76 -25.60 28.21
CA ALA A 393 18.66 -26.31 27.56
C ALA A 393 17.34 -25.55 27.75
N ASN A 394 17.06 -25.14 28.98
CA ASN A 394 16.00 -24.20 29.33
C ASN A 394 16.62 -23.00 30.05
N VAL A 395 16.29 -21.80 29.59
CA VAL A 395 16.83 -20.56 30.14
C VAL A 395 15.67 -19.71 30.68
N ASP A 396 15.68 -19.46 31.99
CA ASP A 396 14.73 -18.57 32.65
C ASP A 396 15.43 -17.27 33.06
N LEU A 397 15.16 -16.20 32.30
CA LEU A 397 15.64 -14.85 32.54
C LEU A 397 14.52 -13.95 33.08
N THR A 398 13.47 -14.50 33.70
CA THR A 398 12.35 -13.70 34.20
C THR A 398 12.86 -12.62 35.19
N ARG A 399 12.70 -11.34 34.86
CA ARG A 399 13.11 -10.11 35.54
C ARG A 399 14.61 -9.95 35.71
N ALA A 400 15.39 -10.70 34.93
CA ALA A 400 16.82 -10.51 34.86
C ALA A 400 17.16 -9.17 34.16
N LYS A 401 18.35 -8.64 34.45
CA LYS A 401 18.99 -7.58 33.68
C LYS A 401 20.24 -8.16 33.04
N VAL A 402 20.30 -8.19 31.71
CA VAL A 402 21.48 -8.66 30.97
C VAL A 402 22.01 -7.49 30.15
N ALA A 403 23.24 -7.05 30.44
CA ALA A 403 23.82 -5.88 29.81
C ALA A 403 25.28 -6.11 29.37
N ALA A 404 25.57 -5.87 28.10
CA ALA A 404 26.90 -6.01 27.50
C ALA A 404 26.96 -5.25 26.15
N ASP A 405 28.13 -5.12 25.53
CA ASP A 405 28.21 -4.62 24.14
C ASP A 405 27.49 -5.58 23.19
N THR A 406 27.70 -6.89 23.38
CA THR A 406 27.02 -7.98 22.68
C THR A 406 26.34 -8.92 23.68
N VAL A 407 25.05 -9.21 23.46
CA VAL A 407 24.30 -10.20 24.26
C VAL A 407 23.94 -11.39 23.38
N THR A 408 24.29 -12.60 23.83
CA THR A 408 23.93 -13.86 23.19
C THR A 408 23.17 -14.73 24.18
N VAL A 409 21.89 -14.97 23.90
CA VAL A 409 21.03 -15.88 24.68
C VAL A 409 20.66 -17.06 23.79
N THR A 410 21.02 -18.27 24.21
CA THR A 410 20.70 -19.49 23.47
C THR A 410 20.06 -20.51 24.39
N ALA A 411 18.83 -20.90 24.05
CA ALA A 411 18.15 -22.03 24.68
C ALA A 411 18.05 -23.19 23.69
N ASP A 412 18.54 -24.38 24.04
CA ASP A 412 18.39 -25.53 23.13
C ASP A 412 16.91 -25.96 23.00
N ALA A 413 16.05 -25.65 23.97
CA ALA A 413 14.61 -25.93 23.92
C ALA A 413 13.74 -24.66 24.13
N THR A 414 13.75 -24.08 25.33
CA THR A 414 12.83 -22.98 25.69
C THR A 414 13.54 -21.80 26.35
N LEU A 415 13.15 -20.60 25.91
CA LEU A 415 13.57 -19.34 26.52
C LEU A 415 12.34 -18.59 27.05
N ALA A 416 12.36 -18.28 28.34
CA ALA A 416 11.42 -17.36 28.97
C ALA A 416 12.16 -16.13 29.47
N ALA A 417 11.77 -14.95 29.01
CA ALA A 417 12.34 -13.69 29.49
C ALA A 417 11.28 -12.59 29.54
N ASP A 418 11.24 -11.87 30.66
CA ASP A 418 10.81 -10.46 30.74
C ASP A 418 11.97 -9.55 31.16
N ALA A 419 13.18 -10.00 30.81
CA ALA A 419 14.43 -9.34 31.12
C ALA A 419 14.60 -8.02 30.37
N ALA A 420 15.23 -7.04 31.03
CA ALA A 420 15.82 -5.90 30.34
C ALA A 420 17.12 -6.38 29.68
N LEU A 421 17.05 -6.71 28.38
CA LEU A 421 18.21 -6.98 27.54
C LEU A 421 18.71 -5.65 26.98
N THR A 422 19.95 -5.27 27.29
CA THR A 422 20.55 -4.02 26.79
C THR A 422 21.86 -4.34 26.10
N ALA A 423 21.90 -4.16 24.78
CA ALA A 423 23.08 -4.41 23.95
C ALA A 423 23.12 -3.51 22.72
N THR A 424 24.31 -3.38 22.11
CA THR A 424 24.41 -2.85 20.74
C THR A 424 23.96 -3.90 19.73
N THR A 425 24.23 -5.18 20.02
CA THR A 425 23.79 -6.33 19.21
C THR A 425 23.24 -7.42 20.12
N ALA A 426 22.02 -7.89 19.83
CA ALA A 426 21.39 -8.98 20.57
C ALA A 426 21.06 -10.17 19.64
N GLN A 427 21.51 -11.35 20.02
CA GLN A 427 21.18 -12.62 19.36
C GLN A 427 20.40 -13.48 20.36
N ILE A 428 19.14 -13.77 20.04
CA ILE A 428 18.22 -14.54 20.89
C ILE A 428 17.69 -15.71 20.08
N SER A 429 17.98 -16.93 20.52
CA SER A 429 17.57 -18.15 19.81
C SER A 429 17.02 -19.21 20.75
N ALA A 430 15.97 -19.90 20.31
CA ALA A 430 15.48 -21.11 20.94
C ALA A 430 15.15 -22.20 19.92
N GLY A 431 15.46 -23.46 20.28
CA GLY A 431 15.14 -24.61 19.44
C GLY A 431 13.63 -24.81 19.22
N ARG A 432 12.81 -24.53 20.24
CA ARG A 432 11.34 -24.70 20.17
C ARG A 432 10.59 -23.39 20.38
N SER A 433 10.64 -22.78 21.57
CA SER A 433 9.77 -21.61 21.84
C SER A 433 10.52 -20.47 22.49
N ILE A 434 10.28 -19.25 21.98
CA ILE A 434 10.69 -18.00 22.60
C ILE A 434 9.44 -17.31 23.16
N THR A 435 9.47 -16.98 24.45
CA THR A 435 8.49 -16.08 25.06
C THR A 435 9.21 -14.88 25.64
N LEU A 436 9.04 -13.72 24.99
CA LEU A 436 9.49 -12.43 25.48
C LEU A 436 8.27 -11.65 25.96
N SER A 437 8.18 -11.34 27.25
CA SER A 437 7.07 -10.57 27.81
C SER A 437 7.58 -9.35 28.58
N GLY A 438 6.77 -8.31 28.81
CA GLY A 438 7.24 -7.19 29.63
C GLY A 438 6.27 -6.02 29.70
N SER A 439 6.58 -5.02 30.52
CA SER A 439 5.84 -3.75 30.52
C SER A 439 6.04 -2.96 29.22
N SER A 440 7.22 -3.09 28.64
CA SER A 440 7.62 -2.56 27.33
C SER A 440 8.64 -3.52 26.73
N LEU A 441 8.57 -3.76 25.43
CA LEU A 441 9.53 -4.60 24.71
C LEU A 441 10.32 -3.73 23.74
N SER A 442 11.66 -3.80 23.77
CA SER A 442 12.54 -3.14 22.82
C SER A 442 13.55 -4.16 22.30
N ALA A 443 13.44 -4.50 21.03
CA ALA A 443 14.27 -5.47 20.34
C ALA A 443 15.09 -4.81 19.22
N ASP A 444 15.49 -3.55 19.36
CA ASP A 444 16.20 -2.79 18.32
C ASP A 444 17.46 -3.53 17.83
N GLY A 445 17.54 -3.78 16.52
CA GLY A 445 18.64 -4.51 15.88
C GLY A 445 18.80 -5.98 16.32
N ALA A 446 17.83 -6.54 17.04
CA ALA A 446 17.89 -7.91 17.54
C ALA A 446 17.55 -8.94 16.44
N ILE A 447 18.18 -10.10 16.53
CA ILE A 447 17.75 -11.30 15.81
C ILE A 447 17.09 -12.24 16.81
N ILE A 448 15.80 -12.50 16.61
CA ILE A 448 14.97 -13.38 17.44
C ILE A 448 14.54 -14.54 16.56
N ALA A 449 15.03 -15.75 16.87
CA ALA A 449 14.82 -16.92 16.03
C ALA A 449 14.30 -18.12 16.83
N ALA A 450 13.08 -18.57 16.52
CA ALA A 450 12.48 -19.78 17.07
C ALA A 450 12.49 -20.91 16.02
N GLY A 451 12.57 -22.18 16.47
CA GLY A 451 12.57 -23.34 15.57
C GLY A 451 13.95 -23.71 14.99
N GLN A 452 15.03 -23.20 15.61
CA GLN A 452 16.40 -23.43 15.15
C GLN A 452 16.79 -24.91 15.38
N GLY A 453 16.54 -25.76 14.39
CA GLY A 453 16.75 -27.22 14.48
C GLY A 453 15.79 -28.08 13.64
N GLY A 454 14.78 -27.48 13.00
CA GLY A 454 13.78 -28.20 12.19
C GLY A 454 12.49 -28.54 12.94
N ASP A 455 12.32 -28.04 14.16
CA ASP A 455 11.11 -28.20 14.98
C ASP A 455 10.09 -27.07 14.72
N GLU A 456 8.79 -27.36 14.92
CA GLU A 456 7.68 -26.39 14.88
C GLU A 456 7.82 -25.36 16.02
N GLY A 457 8.59 -24.31 15.77
CA GLY A 457 8.98 -23.37 16.82
C GLY A 457 8.26 -22.03 16.78
N GLN A 458 7.48 -21.72 17.82
CA GLN A 458 6.67 -20.50 17.96
C GLN A 458 7.48 -19.33 18.55
N ALA A 459 7.29 -18.12 18.00
CA ALA A 459 7.77 -16.87 18.58
C ALA A 459 6.61 -16.06 19.17
N SER A 460 6.65 -15.77 20.47
CA SER A 460 5.66 -14.93 21.16
C SER A 460 6.33 -13.75 21.84
N LEU A 461 6.00 -12.54 21.36
CA LEU A 461 6.49 -11.26 21.87
C LEU A 461 5.29 -10.46 22.40
N ALA A 462 5.27 -10.17 23.69
CA ALA A 462 4.15 -9.49 24.34
C ALA A 462 4.62 -8.30 25.20
N ALA A 463 4.03 -7.13 25.01
CA ALA A 463 4.22 -5.98 25.87
C ALA A 463 2.87 -5.51 26.43
N THR A 464 2.76 -5.24 27.73
CA THR A 464 1.54 -4.63 28.30
C THR A 464 1.43 -3.13 27.96
N GLY A 465 2.55 -2.50 27.59
CA GLY A 465 2.66 -1.15 27.03
C GLY A 465 3.06 -1.20 25.56
N GLY A 466 3.93 -0.29 25.10
CA GLY A 466 4.43 -0.30 23.72
C GLY A 466 5.48 -1.39 23.45
N ALA A 467 5.58 -1.83 22.20
CA ALA A 467 6.62 -2.72 21.70
C ALA A 467 7.35 -2.08 20.51
N SER A 468 8.68 -2.13 20.51
CA SER A 468 9.53 -1.70 19.39
C SER A 468 10.38 -2.89 18.91
N ILE A 469 10.23 -3.23 17.64
CA ILE A 469 10.98 -4.24 16.87
C ILE A 469 11.68 -3.49 15.71
N HIS A 470 12.33 -2.38 16.05
CA HIS A 470 13.00 -1.52 15.09
C HIS A 470 14.23 -2.23 14.50
N ASN A 471 14.41 -2.22 13.18
CA ASN A 471 15.55 -2.87 12.48
C ASN A 471 15.82 -4.32 12.91
N ALA A 472 14.80 -5.03 13.39
CA ALA A 472 14.96 -6.33 14.02
C ALA A 472 14.31 -7.42 13.19
N THR A 473 14.89 -8.62 13.26
CA THR A 473 14.41 -9.78 12.52
C THR A 473 13.81 -10.78 13.49
N VAL A 474 12.52 -11.07 13.33
CA VAL A 474 11.79 -12.11 14.05
C VAL A 474 11.48 -13.23 13.06
N THR A 475 12.04 -14.43 13.31
CA THR A 475 11.81 -15.62 12.48
C THR A 475 11.24 -16.78 13.30
N SER A 476 10.29 -17.51 12.73
CA SER A 476 9.66 -18.69 13.33
C SER A 476 9.32 -19.75 12.27
N HIS A 477 9.45 -21.02 12.63
CA HIS A 477 9.06 -22.17 11.80
C HIS A 477 7.61 -22.64 12.04
N ASP A 478 6.85 -21.92 12.87
CA ASP A 478 5.41 -22.11 13.08
C ASP A 478 4.75 -20.71 13.10
N SER A 479 4.08 -20.30 14.18
CA SER A 479 3.35 -19.03 14.26
C SER A 479 4.13 -17.96 15.00
N THR A 480 3.95 -16.70 14.59
CA THR A 480 4.52 -15.52 15.24
C THR A 480 3.40 -14.63 15.76
N HIS A 481 3.38 -14.41 17.07
CA HIS A 481 2.44 -13.48 17.71
C HIS A 481 3.19 -12.34 18.37
N ILE A 482 2.92 -11.12 17.91
CA ILE A 482 3.49 -9.89 18.45
C ILE A 482 2.32 -9.02 18.92
N ALA A 483 2.22 -8.82 20.24
CA ALA A 483 1.14 -8.06 20.85
C ALA A 483 1.69 -6.96 21.75
N ALA A 484 1.20 -5.74 21.56
CA ALA A 484 1.45 -4.58 22.41
C ALA A 484 0.12 -4.08 23.00
N GLY A 485 0.10 -3.74 24.28
CA GLY A 485 -1.02 -3.02 24.89
C GLY A 485 -1.05 -1.52 24.50
N GLY A 486 0.08 -0.99 24.01
CA GLY A 486 0.26 0.33 23.41
C GLY A 486 0.67 0.25 21.94
N ALA A 487 1.46 1.21 21.45
CA ALA A 487 1.93 1.21 20.06
C ALA A 487 2.93 0.07 19.79
N LEU A 488 2.77 -0.61 18.64
CA LEU A 488 3.73 -1.53 18.06
C LEU A 488 4.46 -0.81 16.91
N ASP A 489 5.75 -0.62 17.04
CA ASP A 489 6.64 -0.08 16.01
C ASP A 489 7.57 -1.21 15.53
N ALA A 490 7.39 -1.68 14.30
CA ALA A 490 8.28 -2.65 13.67
C ALA A 490 9.03 -2.06 12.46
N THR A 491 9.29 -0.75 12.49
CA THR A 491 9.95 0.00 11.40
C THR A 491 11.32 -0.59 11.04
N GLY A 492 11.60 -0.77 9.76
CA GLY A 492 12.87 -1.28 9.22
C GLY A 492 13.18 -2.74 9.56
N GLY A 493 12.29 -3.43 10.27
CA GLY A 493 12.44 -4.83 10.68
C GLY A 493 11.85 -5.83 9.69
N ALA A 494 12.03 -7.12 10.00
CA ALA A 494 11.39 -8.22 9.29
C ALA A 494 10.68 -9.15 10.28
N VAL A 495 9.41 -9.45 10.03
CA VAL A 495 8.65 -10.46 10.77
C VAL A 495 8.28 -11.57 9.80
N GLN A 496 8.84 -12.76 10.01
CA GLN A 496 8.74 -13.90 9.10
C GLN A 496 8.36 -15.17 9.87
N SER A 497 7.33 -15.88 9.44
CA SER A 497 6.83 -17.08 10.13
C SER A 497 6.35 -18.13 9.13
N ALA A 498 6.70 -19.40 9.25
CA ALA A 498 6.18 -20.44 8.33
C ALA A 498 4.65 -20.67 8.43
N GLY A 499 4.05 -20.37 9.59
CA GLY A 499 2.62 -20.35 9.88
C GLY A 499 2.05 -18.92 9.95
N ASP A 500 1.08 -18.69 10.84
CA ASP A 500 0.36 -17.41 10.91
C ASP A 500 1.20 -16.31 11.58
N VAL A 501 1.09 -15.08 11.06
CA VAL A 501 1.62 -13.87 11.70
C VAL A 501 0.46 -13.04 12.24
N THR A 502 0.47 -12.81 13.56
CA THR A 502 -0.49 -11.92 14.23
C THR A 502 0.23 -10.72 14.81
N LEU A 503 -0.16 -9.53 14.39
CA LEU A 503 0.34 -8.26 14.92
C LEU A 503 -0.81 -7.51 15.60
N GLY A 504 -0.62 -7.11 16.85
CA GLY A 504 -1.62 -6.36 17.63
C GLY A 504 -1.01 -5.21 18.42
N GLY A 505 -1.68 -4.07 18.42
CA GLY A 505 -1.27 -2.85 19.12
C GLY A 505 -2.38 -1.80 19.13
N SER A 506 -2.26 -0.75 19.96
CA SER A 506 -3.13 0.43 19.89
C SER A 506 -2.92 1.22 18.59
N SER A 507 -1.73 1.10 18.02
CA SER A 507 -1.34 1.50 16.67
C SER A 507 -0.24 0.53 16.20
N VAL A 508 -0.16 0.23 14.91
CA VAL A 508 0.87 -0.65 14.34
C VAL A 508 1.55 0.10 13.20
N THR A 509 2.87 0.30 13.31
CA THR A 509 3.69 0.99 12.30
C THR A 509 4.67 -0.02 11.68
N LEU A 510 4.63 -0.14 10.35
CA LEU A 510 5.42 -1.10 9.57
C LEU A 510 6.28 -0.41 8.50
N ASP A 511 6.73 0.82 8.75
CA ASP A 511 7.51 1.62 7.79
C ASP A 511 8.82 0.91 7.41
N GLY A 512 9.08 0.72 6.12
CA GLY A 512 10.21 -0.09 5.61
C GLY A 512 10.24 -1.54 6.09
N ALA A 513 9.18 -2.04 6.75
CA ALA A 513 9.15 -3.38 7.31
C ALA A 513 8.70 -4.41 6.27
N ARG A 514 9.26 -5.63 6.37
CA ARG A 514 8.77 -6.80 5.61
C ARG A 514 8.02 -7.72 6.56
N VAL A 515 6.70 -7.82 6.39
CA VAL A 515 5.86 -8.76 7.13
C VAL A 515 5.40 -9.86 6.18
N ALA A 516 5.85 -11.08 6.43
CA ALA A 516 5.56 -12.24 5.59
C ALA A 516 5.17 -13.45 6.44
N ALA A 517 4.06 -14.10 6.09
CA ALA A 517 3.83 -15.48 6.46
C ALA A 517 4.61 -16.35 5.46
N GLY A 518 5.80 -16.80 5.84
CA GLY A 518 6.62 -17.76 5.10
C GLY A 518 8.12 -17.73 5.34
N ILE A 519 8.77 -18.89 5.45
CA ILE A 519 10.22 -19.04 5.30
C ILE A 519 10.53 -20.22 4.34
N ALA A 520 11.00 -19.94 3.11
CA ALA A 520 11.53 -20.98 2.23
C ALA A 520 13.01 -21.26 2.56
N ASP A 521 13.43 -22.53 2.47
CA ASP A 521 14.79 -23.00 2.79
C ASP A 521 15.92 -22.35 1.96
N ASP A 522 15.59 -21.51 0.97
CA ASP A 522 16.52 -20.81 0.08
C ASP A 522 16.53 -19.26 0.25
N GLY A 523 15.85 -18.73 1.26
CA GLY A 523 15.78 -17.28 1.51
C GLY A 523 14.89 -16.52 0.52
N SER A 524 14.07 -17.22 -0.29
CA SER A 524 12.97 -16.61 -1.03
C SER A 524 11.78 -16.36 -0.10
N VAL A 525 11.20 -15.15 -0.17
CA VAL A 525 10.01 -14.75 0.62
C VAL A 525 8.76 -15.07 -0.20
N SER A 526 8.07 -16.13 0.20
CA SER A 526 6.78 -16.64 -0.31
C SER A 526 6.39 -17.80 0.61
N LEU A 527 5.14 -17.92 1.12
CA LEU A 527 4.48 -19.17 1.61
C LEU A 527 3.03 -18.94 2.13
N ASP A 528 2.35 -20.05 2.41
CA ASP A 528 0.92 -20.38 2.30
C ASP A 528 -0.09 -19.80 3.35
N GLY A 529 0.33 -19.09 4.39
CA GLY A 529 -0.50 -18.73 5.57
C GLY A 529 -1.35 -17.44 5.47
N THR A 530 -2.07 -17.07 6.55
CA THR A 530 -2.90 -15.84 6.63
C THR A 530 -2.19 -14.74 7.42
N LEU A 531 -2.25 -13.50 6.95
CA LEU A 531 -1.80 -12.30 7.67
C LEU A 531 -3.00 -11.60 8.30
N SER A 532 -2.99 -11.41 9.61
CA SER A 532 -4.02 -10.65 10.33
C SER A 532 -3.41 -9.48 11.11
N VAL A 533 -3.94 -8.28 10.86
CA VAL A 533 -3.56 -7.06 11.59
C VAL A 533 -4.82 -6.46 12.21
N THR A 534 -4.80 -6.27 13.53
CA THR A 534 -5.90 -5.66 14.27
C THR A 534 -5.40 -4.47 15.07
N THR A 535 -5.94 -3.28 14.78
CA THR A 535 -5.60 -2.04 15.50
C THR A 535 -6.80 -1.10 15.52
N ALA A 536 -7.18 -0.57 16.67
CA ALA A 536 -8.22 0.47 16.74
C ALA A 536 -7.74 1.82 16.17
N GLY A 537 -6.44 1.99 15.95
CA GLY A 537 -5.81 3.21 15.44
C GLY A 537 -5.45 3.12 13.96
N ILE A 538 -4.34 3.76 13.60
CA ILE A 538 -3.82 3.77 12.22
C ILE A 538 -2.95 2.53 12.01
N LEU A 539 -3.14 1.84 10.89
CA LEU A 539 -2.15 0.97 10.28
C LEU A 539 -1.48 1.75 9.15
N SER A 540 -0.22 2.13 9.36
CA SER A 540 0.58 2.88 8.39
C SER A 540 1.61 1.96 7.75
N HIS A 541 1.54 1.87 6.42
CA HIS A 541 2.47 1.15 5.56
C HIS A 541 3.36 2.24 4.96
N GLY A 542 4.50 2.51 5.59
CA GLY A 542 5.43 3.55 5.14
C GLY A 542 6.13 3.21 3.83
N ASP A 543 7.19 3.94 3.50
CA ASP A 543 7.88 3.77 2.23
C ASP A 543 8.43 2.33 2.10
N ASP A 544 8.25 1.69 0.94
CA ASP A 544 8.66 0.31 0.62
C ASP A 544 8.00 -0.83 1.42
N ALA A 545 7.01 -0.56 2.27
CA ALA A 545 6.29 -1.62 3.01
C ALA A 545 5.49 -2.54 2.07
N LEU A 546 5.66 -3.86 2.23
CA LEU A 546 4.90 -4.92 1.52
C LEU A 546 4.23 -5.84 2.55
N LEU A 547 2.89 -5.95 2.48
CA LEU A 547 2.12 -6.96 3.22
C LEU A 547 1.80 -8.12 2.29
N THR A 548 2.29 -9.31 2.59
CA THR A 548 2.08 -10.49 1.75
C THR A 548 1.66 -11.74 2.54
N ALA A 549 0.69 -12.48 2.01
CA ALA A 549 0.19 -13.74 2.58
C ALA A 549 -0.09 -14.78 1.48
N GLY A 550 0.28 -16.06 1.70
CA GLY A 550 -0.01 -17.15 0.77
C GLY A 550 -1.42 -17.73 0.86
N SER A 551 -2.22 -17.28 1.83
CA SER A 551 -3.68 -17.45 1.85
C SER A 551 -4.35 -16.07 1.79
N ASP A 552 -4.77 -15.53 2.94
CA ASP A 552 -5.60 -14.33 3.02
C ASP A 552 -4.86 -13.20 3.76
N VAL A 553 -5.19 -11.94 3.42
CA VAL A 553 -4.83 -10.77 4.23
C VAL A 553 -6.10 -10.21 4.85
N VAL A 554 -6.15 -10.11 6.18
CA VAL A 554 -7.29 -9.56 6.94
C VAL A 554 -6.82 -8.37 7.77
N LEU A 555 -7.31 -7.18 7.43
CA LEU A 555 -7.01 -5.94 8.14
C LEU A 555 -8.28 -5.43 8.82
N ASP A 556 -8.27 -5.35 10.15
CA ASP A 556 -9.31 -4.72 10.97
C ASP A 556 -8.69 -3.51 11.69
N VAL A 557 -8.90 -2.32 11.11
CA VAL A 557 -8.13 -1.12 11.43
C VAL A 557 -9.03 0.09 11.69
N GLY A 558 -8.54 1.07 12.43
CA GLY A 558 -9.19 2.39 12.51
C GLY A 558 -9.08 3.13 11.18
N THR A 559 -7.84 3.28 10.71
CA THR A 559 -7.48 3.87 9.41
C THR A 559 -6.41 3.02 8.75
N LEU A 560 -6.62 2.67 7.47
CA LEU A 560 -5.60 2.15 6.57
C LEU A 560 -4.94 3.34 5.85
N ASP A 561 -3.66 3.58 6.13
CA ASP A 561 -2.84 4.57 5.43
C ASP A 561 -1.73 3.86 4.63
N GLY A 562 -1.87 3.85 3.30
CA GLY A 562 -0.93 3.21 2.38
C GLY A 562 0.39 3.95 2.16
N GLY A 563 0.61 5.14 2.74
CA GLY A 563 1.87 5.89 2.58
C GLY A 563 2.14 6.35 1.13
N SER A 564 3.28 7.00 0.87
CA SER A 564 3.58 7.56 -0.47
C SER A 564 4.32 6.64 -1.42
N GLN A 565 5.00 5.59 -0.92
CA GLN A 565 5.82 4.64 -1.70
C GLN A 565 5.62 3.18 -1.25
N SER A 566 4.45 2.82 -0.73
CA SER A 566 4.19 1.41 -0.35
C SER A 566 4.24 0.49 -1.57
N GLN A 567 4.68 -0.75 -1.36
CA GLN A 567 4.66 -1.85 -2.34
C GLN A 567 3.32 -2.62 -2.35
N GLY A 568 2.35 -2.18 -1.53
CA GLY A 568 0.97 -2.64 -1.53
C GLY A 568 0.67 -3.84 -0.63
N ILE A 569 -0.53 -4.37 -0.80
CA ILE A 569 -1.08 -5.53 -0.10
C ILE A 569 -1.29 -6.66 -1.11
N GLN A 570 -0.77 -7.85 -0.83
CA GLN A 570 -0.84 -9.00 -1.74
C GLN A 570 -1.29 -10.27 -1.00
N ALA A 571 -2.30 -10.95 -1.54
CA ALA A 571 -2.77 -12.24 -1.04
C ALA A 571 -2.97 -13.23 -2.19
N ALA A 572 -2.56 -14.48 -2.01
CA ALA A 572 -2.80 -15.52 -3.03
C ALA A 572 -4.28 -15.90 -3.16
N ARG A 573 -5.11 -15.63 -2.15
CA ARG A 573 -6.55 -15.87 -2.15
C ARG A 573 -7.32 -14.57 -1.97
N ASP A 574 -7.63 -14.17 -0.75
CA ASP A 574 -8.56 -13.07 -0.48
C ASP A 574 -7.88 -11.93 0.32
N VAL A 575 -8.19 -10.67 -0.03
CA VAL A 575 -7.85 -9.49 0.78
C VAL A 575 -9.14 -8.92 1.37
N GLN A 576 -9.23 -8.84 2.69
CA GLN A 576 -10.32 -8.20 3.41
C GLN A 576 -9.79 -7.02 4.21
N VAL A 577 -10.29 -5.82 3.92
CA VAL A 577 -9.99 -4.60 4.68
C VAL A 577 -11.28 -4.06 5.29
N THR A 578 -11.31 -3.98 6.62
CA THR A 578 -12.33 -3.26 7.37
C THR A 578 -11.64 -2.10 8.07
N ALA A 579 -11.88 -0.87 7.59
CA ALA A 579 -11.36 0.34 8.19
C ALA A 579 -12.54 1.13 8.80
N THR A 580 -12.52 1.47 10.09
CA THR A 580 -13.67 2.18 10.69
C THR A 580 -13.79 3.64 10.27
N ALA A 581 -12.72 4.25 9.74
CA ALA A 581 -12.70 5.65 9.31
C ALA A 581 -12.30 5.77 7.83
N SER A 582 -11.05 5.48 7.48
CA SER A 582 -10.57 5.69 6.10
C SER A 582 -9.66 4.58 5.61
N ALA A 583 -9.75 4.27 4.32
CA ALA A 583 -8.87 3.36 3.62
C ALA A 583 -8.20 4.05 2.43
N ASN A 584 -6.92 4.39 2.58
CA ASN A 584 -6.08 4.81 1.47
C ASN A 584 -5.27 3.62 0.95
N THR A 585 -5.57 3.17 -0.27
CA THR A 585 -4.99 1.95 -0.84
C THR A 585 -3.73 2.23 -1.68
N THR A 586 -2.94 3.26 -1.32
CA THR A 586 -1.65 3.54 -1.95
C THR A 586 -0.71 2.33 -1.90
N GLY A 587 0.01 2.09 -3.00
CA GLY A 587 0.77 0.87 -3.24
C GLY A 587 -0.03 -0.26 -3.90
N GLY A 588 -1.36 -0.16 -3.92
CA GLY A 588 -2.26 -1.13 -4.55
C GLY A 588 -2.64 -2.32 -3.67
N ILE A 589 -3.67 -3.03 -4.10
CA ILE A 589 -4.16 -4.25 -3.45
C ILE A 589 -4.31 -5.33 -4.52
N GLN A 590 -3.71 -6.49 -4.32
CA GLN A 590 -3.81 -7.62 -5.23
C GLN A 590 -4.27 -8.88 -4.51
N ALA A 591 -5.37 -9.47 -4.97
CA ALA A 591 -5.86 -10.76 -4.48
C ALA A 591 -5.98 -11.77 -5.63
N GLY A 592 -5.55 -13.02 -5.40
CA GLY A 592 -5.74 -14.10 -6.37
C GLY A 592 -7.20 -14.50 -6.61
N ARG A 593 -8.12 -14.15 -5.69
CA ARG A 593 -9.56 -14.37 -5.78
C ARG A 593 -10.34 -13.10 -5.51
N ASP A 594 -10.62 -12.73 -4.26
CA ASP A 594 -11.49 -11.59 -3.96
C ASP A 594 -10.80 -10.48 -3.17
N VAL A 595 -11.17 -9.23 -3.47
CA VAL A 595 -10.89 -8.06 -2.63
C VAL A 595 -12.22 -7.59 -2.03
N THR A 596 -12.31 -7.52 -0.70
CA THR A 596 -13.46 -6.98 0.03
C THR A 596 -13.03 -5.79 0.88
N LEU A 597 -13.63 -4.62 0.67
CA LEU A 597 -13.26 -3.37 1.33
C LEU A 597 -14.48 -2.75 2.03
N SER A 598 -14.31 -2.27 3.26
CA SER A 598 -15.30 -1.45 3.95
C SER A 598 -14.63 -0.30 4.70
N ALA A 599 -15.13 0.92 4.51
CA ALA A 599 -14.61 2.15 5.12
C ALA A 599 -15.61 3.32 5.10
N ASP A 600 -15.52 4.32 5.99
CA ASP A 600 -16.32 5.54 5.81
C ASP A 600 -15.84 6.32 4.58
N THR A 601 -14.53 6.44 4.37
CA THR A 601 -13.96 6.98 3.13
C THR A 601 -12.92 6.05 2.54
N MET A 602 -12.90 5.93 1.21
CA MET A 602 -11.89 5.18 0.49
C MET A 602 -11.27 6.04 -0.62
N THR A 603 -9.94 6.05 -0.66
CA THR A 603 -9.17 6.67 -1.74
C THR A 603 -8.34 5.58 -2.40
N ALA A 604 -8.64 5.27 -3.66
CA ALA A 604 -7.83 4.38 -4.48
C ALA A 604 -6.84 5.21 -5.31
N SER A 605 -5.59 5.26 -4.87
CA SER A 605 -4.54 6.08 -5.49
C SER A 605 -3.20 5.35 -5.50
N GLY A 606 -2.29 5.66 -6.43
CA GLY A 606 -0.89 5.20 -6.39
C GLY A 606 -0.70 3.69 -6.42
N GLY A 607 -1.57 2.96 -7.12
CA GLY A 607 -1.56 1.50 -7.20
C GLY A 607 -2.95 0.93 -7.51
N ALA A 608 -3.00 -0.16 -8.29
CA ALA A 608 -4.25 -0.79 -8.69
C ALA A 608 -4.85 -1.67 -7.59
N VAL A 609 -6.17 -1.64 -7.43
CA VAL A 609 -6.95 -2.62 -6.66
C VAL A 609 -7.44 -3.70 -7.62
N THR A 610 -6.84 -4.89 -7.54
CA THR A 610 -7.05 -5.99 -8.50
C THR A 610 -7.43 -7.31 -7.83
N ALA A 611 -8.37 -8.03 -8.45
CA ALA A 611 -8.82 -9.34 -7.98
C ALA A 611 -8.93 -10.36 -9.11
N GLY A 612 -8.47 -11.60 -8.88
CA GLY A 612 -8.63 -12.71 -9.83
C GLY A 612 -10.06 -13.21 -10.02
N ARG A 613 -10.99 -12.79 -9.15
CA ARG A 613 -12.42 -13.08 -9.21
C ARG A 613 -13.25 -11.82 -8.98
N ASN A 614 -13.41 -11.30 -7.76
CA ASN A 614 -14.29 -10.14 -7.54
C ASN A 614 -13.64 -9.02 -6.71
N VAL A 615 -13.96 -7.77 -7.03
CA VAL A 615 -13.77 -6.63 -6.11
C VAL A 615 -15.13 -6.21 -5.57
N THR A 616 -15.28 -6.18 -4.25
CA THR A 616 -16.47 -5.67 -3.55
C THR A 616 -16.07 -4.58 -2.57
N ALA A 617 -16.68 -3.40 -2.67
CA ALA A 617 -16.45 -2.31 -1.72
C ALA A 617 -17.77 -1.74 -1.19
N SER A 618 -17.89 -1.57 0.13
CA SER A 618 -19.02 -0.89 0.78
C SER A 618 -18.51 0.26 1.62
N VAL A 619 -18.70 1.49 1.14
CA VAL A 619 -18.07 2.68 1.73
C VAL A 619 -19.04 3.84 1.95
N GLY A 620 -18.63 4.86 2.70
CA GLY A 620 -19.33 6.15 2.74
C GLY A 620 -19.14 6.92 1.43
N SER A 621 -17.89 7.29 1.13
CA SER A 621 -17.48 7.89 -0.15
C SER A 621 -16.28 7.14 -0.75
N LEU A 622 -16.24 7.02 -2.07
CA LEU A 622 -15.12 6.45 -2.84
C LEU A 622 -14.60 7.50 -3.82
N ASP A 623 -13.31 7.83 -3.75
CA ASP A 623 -12.60 8.56 -4.80
C ASP A 623 -11.56 7.62 -5.44
N ASN A 624 -11.78 7.27 -6.70
CA ASN A 624 -10.85 6.48 -7.50
C ASN A 624 -10.00 7.37 -8.39
N PHE A 625 -8.69 7.39 -8.16
CA PHE A 625 -7.69 8.10 -8.96
C PHE A 625 -6.84 7.16 -9.83
N ASP A 626 -7.01 5.84 -9.70
CA ASP A 626 -6.22 4.82 -10.41
C ASP A 626 -7.15 3.69 -10.90
N THR A 627 -6.72 2.43 -10.81
CA THR A 627 -7.44 1.28 -11.37
C THR A 627 -8.09 0.43 -10.29
N ILE A 628 -9.39 0.20 -10.40
CA ILE A 628 -10.12 -0.86 -9.71
C ILE A 628 -10.55 -1.89 -10.76
N SER A 629 -10.05 -3.13 -10.65
CA SER A 629 -10.30 -4.16 -11.66
C SER A 629 -10.51 -5.57 -11.09
N ALA A 630 -11.37 -6.35 -11.74
CA ALA A 630 -11.53 -7.77 -11.45
C ALA A 630 -11.65 -8.60 -12.73
N VAL A 631 -11.11 -9.82 -12.75
CA VAL A 631 -11.34 -10.76 -13.86
C VAL A 631 -12.80 -11.24 -13.91
N GLY A 632 -13.44 -11.38 -12.74
CA GLY A 632 -14.89 -11.59 -12.60
C GLY A 632 -15.60 -10.25 -12.45
N GLY A 633 -16.28 -10.00 -11.33
CA GLY A 633 -17.15 -8.83 -11.15
C GLY A 633 -16.55 -7.70 -10.29
N VAL A 634 -16.98 -6.47 -10.54
CA VAL A 634 -16.75 -5.33 -9.64
C VAL A 634 -18.09 -4.86 -9.10
N THR A 635 -18.23 -4.82 -7.76
CA THR A 635 -19.42 -4.28 -7.07
C THR A 635 -19.00 -3.21 -6.09
N LEU A 636 -19.36 -1.94 -6.35
CA LEU A 636 -19.02 -0.81 -5.49
C LEU A 636 -20.30 -0.14 -5.00
N THR A 637 -20.46 -0.05 -3.68
CA THR A 637 -21.58 0.62 -3.03
C THR A 637 -21.04 1.76 -2.17
N ALA A 638 -21.43 2.99 -2.47
CA ALA A 638 -21.11 4.18 -1.68
C ALA A 638 -22.40 4.80 -1.12
N SER A 639 -22.44 5.11 0.18
CA SER A 639 -23.63 5.73 0.78
C SER A 639 -23.75 7.24 0.54
N ALA A 640 -22.73 7.90 -0.02
CA ALA A 640 -22.74 9.31 -0.38
C ALA A 640 -22.30 9.56 -1.84
N VAL A 641 -21.00 9.40 -2.14
CA VAL A 641 -20.42 9.74 -3.46
C VAL A 641 -19.50 8.64 -3.96
N LEU A 642 -19.60 8.31 -5.26
CA LEU A 642 -18.63 7.51 -5.99
C LEU A 642 -18.03 8.38 -7.11
N GLY A 643 -16.79 8.82 -6.92
CA GLY A 643 -15.97 9.54 -7.88
C GLY A 643 -15.03 8.59 -8.63
N ASN A 644 -15.09 8.61 -9.95
CA ASN A 644 -14.10 8.00 -10.83
C ASN A 644 -13.41 9.10 -11.65
N GLU A 645 -12.24 9.51 -11.18
CA GLU A 645 -11.55 10.72 -11.60
C GLU A 645 -10.91 10.59 -13.00
N THR A 646 -10.43 11.71 -13.54
CA THR A 646 -9.75 11.74 -14.84
C THR A 646 -8.56 10.78 -14.86
N GLY A 647 -8.54 9.87 -15.83
CA GLY A 647 -7.49 8.84 -15.97
C GLY A 647 -7.72 7.57 -15.14
N ALA A 648 -8.67 7.59 -14.20
CA ALA A 648 -9.01 6.44 -13.37
C ALA A 648 -9.89 5.42 -14.15
N VAL A 649 -9.76 4.15 -13.78
CA VAL A 649 -10.42 3.02 -14.44
C VAL A 649 -11.16 2.15 -13.43
N ILE A 650 -12.43 1.89 -13.68
CA ILE A 650 -13.20 0.83 -13.02
C ILE A 650 -13.55 -0.20 -14.10
N SER A 651 -13.08 -1.44 -13.96
CA SER A 651 -13.24 -2.46 -15.00
C SER A 651 -13.50 -3.87 -14.48
N ALA A 652 -14.39 -4.61 -15.13
CA ALA A 652 -14.64 -6.02 -14.79
C ALA A 652 -14.64 -6.90 -16.04
N GLY A 653 -14.09 -8.11 -15.94
CA GLY A 653 -14.22 -9.16 -16.96
C GLY A 653 -15.61 -9.82 -17.00
N GLY A 654 -16.42 -9.60 -15.96
CA GLY A 654 -17.84 -9.92 -15.86
C GLY A 654 -18.68 -8.66 -15.66
N THR A 655 -19.56 -8.67 -14.65
CA THR A 655 -20.46 -7.55 -14.36
C THR A 655 -19.77 -6.43 -13.59
N THR A 656 -20.02 -5.18 -13.98
CA THR A 656 -19.69 -3.99 -13.18
C THR A 656 -20.99 -3.43 -12.60
N GLN A 657 -21.13 -3.46 -11.29
CA GLN A 657 -22.28 -2.93 -10.55
C GLN A 657 -21.84 -1.78 -9.63
N LEU A 658 -22.42 -0.59 -9.84
CA LEU A 658 -22.14 0.60 -9.05
C LEU A 658 -23.45 1.13 -8.44
N ASP A 659 -23.43 1.43 -7.15
CA ASP A 659 -24.58 1.96 -6.41
C ASP A 659 -24.13 3.11 -5.51
N ALA A 660 -24.58 4.34 -5.81
CA ALA A 660 -24.28 5.52 -5.02
C ALA A 660 -25.30 6.63 -5.25
N PRO A 661 -25.72 7.42 -4.24
CA PRO A 661 -26.60 8.56 -4.47
C PRO A 661 -26.06 9.55 -5.52
N ILE A 662 -24.76 9.81 -5.49
CA ILE A 662 -24.07 10.64 -6.50
C ILE A 662 -22.94 9.82 -7.12
N LEU A 663 -23.00 9.61 -8.43
CA LEU A 663 -21.91 9.04 -9.20
C LEU A 663 -21.35 10.07 -10.17
N VAL A 664 -20.06 10.37 -10.05
CA VAL A 664 -19.32 11.26 -10.95
C VAL A 664 -18.27 10.44 -11.68
N ASN A 665 -18.39 10.36 -13.00
CA ASN A 665 -17.43 9.68 -13.86
C ASN A 665 -16.76 10.68 -14.81
N ALA A 666 -15.48 10.97 -14.56
CA ALA A 666 -14.57 11.65 -15.48
C ALA A 666 -13.57 10.67 -16.13
N GLY A 667 -13.36 9.50 -15.53
CA GLY A 667 -12.52 8.42 -16.06
C GLY A 667 -13.28 7.41 -16.93
N ARG A 668 -12.85 6.14 -16.84
CA ARG A 668 -13.45 5.02 -17.57
C ARG A 668 -14.13 4.04 -16.62
N ILE A 669 -15.39 3.73 -16.88
CA ILE A 669 -16.15 2.61 -16.29
C ILE A 669 -16.44 1.61 -17.41
N SER A 670 -16.04 0.35 -17.22
CA SER A 670 -16.15 -0.69 -18.25
C SER A 670 -16.61 -2.03 -17.67
N ALA A 671 -17.46 -2.74 -18.40
CA ALA A 671 -17.83 -4.12 -18.12
C ALA A 671 -17.65 -4.97 -19.38
N GLN A 672 -16.99 -6.13 -19.26
CA GLN A 672 -16.94 -7.11 -20.35
C GLN A 672 -18.21 -7.98 -20.39
N GLY A 673 -18.99 -8.02 -19.31
CA GLY A 673 -20.37 -8.49 -19.27
C GLY A 673 -21.36 -7.33 -19.18
N GLU A 674 -22.36 -7.46 -18.29
CA GLU A 674 -23.36 -6.43 -18.02
C GLU A 674 -22.81 -5.25 -17.19
N GLY A 675 -23.24 -4.03 -17.52
CA GLY A 675 -23.04 -2.84 -16.68
C GLY A 675 -24.33 -2.45 -15.96
N LYS A 676 -24.28 -2.27 -14.64
CA LYS A 676 -25.43 -1.84 -13.82
C LYS A 676 -25.03 -0.66 -12.94
N ILE A 677 -25.60 0.49 -13.20
CA ILE A 677 -25.34 1.70 -12.41
C ILE A 677 -26.65 2.17 -11.81
N THR A 678 -26.67 2.38 -10.49
CA THR A 678 -27.79 2.96 -9.75
C THR A 678 -27.31 4.23 -9.06
N ALA A 679 -28.00 5.34 -9.31
CA ALA A 679 -27.72 6.60 -8.64
C ALA A 679 -28.95 7.51 -8.53
N ASP A 680 -28.91 8.52 -7.67
CA ASP A 680 -29.86 9.62 -7.76
C ASP A 680 -29.39 10.63 -8.81
N ILE A 681 -28.09 10.95 -8.78
CA ILE A 681 -27.41 11.84 -9.72
C ILE A 681 -26.28 11.08 -10.41
N LEU A 682 -26.31 11.01 -11.73
CA LEU A 682 -25.24 10.46 -12.57
C LEU A 682 -24.65 11.56 -13.44
N ALA A 683 -23.42 11.99 -13.16
CA ALA A 683 -22.67 12.93 -13.99
C ALA A 683 -21.55 12.20 -14.73
N ASN A 684 -21.70 12.04 -16.05
CA ASN A 684 -20.72 11.35 -16.89
C ASN A 684 -20.07 12.32 -17.88
N SER A 685 -18.84 12.73 -17.62
CA SER A 685 -17.97 13.40 -18.60
C SER A 685 -16.92 12.46 -19.20
N GLY A 686 -16.78 11.26 -18.65
CA GLY A 686 -15.90 10.20 -19.13
C GLY A 686 -16.61 9.14 -19.99
N SER A 687 -16.15 7.89 -19.91
CA SER A 687 -16.73 6.75 -20.64
C SER A 687 -17.37 5.75 -19.68
N ILE A 688 -18.62 5.37 -19.97
CA ILE A 688 -19.33 4.25 -19.34
C ILE A 688 -19.66 3.24 -20.43
N SER A 689 -19.16 2.02 -20.31
CA SER A 689 -19.30 1.00 -21.35
C SER A 689 -19.57 -0.40 -20.81
N ALA A 690 -20.38 -1.17 -21.54
CA ALA A 690 -20.57 -2.60 -21.33
C ALA A 690 -20.53 -3.33 -22.67
N ARG A 691 -19.89 -4.51 -22.75
CA ARG A 691 -19.95 -5.35 -23.96
C ARG A 691 -21.31 -6.03 -24.13
N ASP A 692 -22.02 -6.30 -23.03
CA ASP A 692 -23.41 -6.75 -23.07
C ASP A 692 -24.38 -5.57 -22.88
N ASP A 693 -25.39 -5.73 -22.02
CA ASP A 693 -26.37 -4.70 -21.70
C ASP A 693 -25.80 -3.70 -20.69
N LEU A 694 -26.13 -2.42 -20.87
CA LEU A 694 -25.84 -1.36 -19.91
C LEU A 694 -27.16 -0.82 -19.37
N THR A 695 -27.38 -0.94 -18.06
CA THR A 695 -28.52 -0.35 -17.37
C THR A 695 -28.08 0.79 -16.47
N LEU A 696 -28.62 1.98 -16.72
CA LEU A 696 -28.42 3.19 -15.92
C LEU A 696 -29.74 3.54 -15.21
N SER A 697 -29.83 3.31 -13.90
CA SER A 697 -31.01 3.60 -13.09
C SER A 697 -30.79 4.89 -12.30
N VAL A 698 -31.51 5.96 -12.65
CA VAL A 698 -31.26 7.32 -12.15
C VAL A 698 -32.55 7.95 -11.60
N THR A 699 -32.60 8.30 -10.32
CA THR A 699 -33.86 8.79 -9.73
C THR A 699 -34.09 10.31 -9.91
N ALA A 700 -33.02 11.13 -9.92
CA ALA A 700 -33.15 12.59 -9.98
C ALA A 700 -32.61 13.19 -11.29
N GLN A 701 -31.33 12.97 -11.62
CA GLN A 701 -30.73 13.60 -12.80
C GLN A 701 -29.58 12.79 -13.40
N MET A 702 -29.62 12.57 -14.71
CA MET A 702 -28.49 12.09 -15.50
C MET A 702 -27.99 13.20 -16.40
N THR A 703 -26.69 13.52 -16.33
CA THR A 703 -26.00 14.41 -17.28
C THR A 703 -24.91 13.61 -17.98
N ASN A 704 -25.02 13.45 -19.29
CA ASN A 704 -24.02 12.81 -20.13
C ASN A 704 -23.35 13.83 -21.06
N GLN A 705 -22.05 14.06 -20.87
CA GLN A 705 -21.18 14.87 -21.73
C GLN A 705 -20.12 14.00 -22.42
N GLY A 706 -19.90 12.78 -21.94
CA GLY A 706 -18.99 11.80 -22.54
C GLY A 706 -19.74 10.68 -23.28
N LEU A 707 -19.33 9.43 -23.07
CA LEU A 707 -19.90 8.25 -23.72
C LEU A 707 -20.68 7.37 -22.72
N ALA A 708 -21.88 6.94 -23.11
CA ALA A 708 -22.50 5.73 -22.58
C ALA A 708 -22.76 4.73 -23.71
N PHE A 709 -22.12 3.56 -23.66
CA PHE A 709 -22.15 2.55 -24.71
C PHE A 709 -22.55 1.16 -24.19
N ALA A 710 -23.51 0.52 -24.86
CA ALA A 710 -23.83 -0.88 -24.68
C ALA A 710 -23.55 -1.66 -25.98
N GLY A 711 -22.77 -2.73 -25.90
CA GLY A 711 -22.56 -3.65 -27.01
C GLY A 711 -23.81 -4.47 -27.36
N LYS A 712 -24.84 -4.45 -26.49
CA LYS A 712 -26.20 -4.93 -26.76
C LYS A 712 -27.24 -3.85 -26.53
N GLN A 713 -28.02 -3.92 -25.46
CA GLN A 713 -29.11 -2.98 -25.18
C GLN A 713 -28.64 -1.92 -24.18
N LEU A 714 -28.81 -0.64 -24.52
CA LEU A 714 -28.70 0.46 -23.57
C LEU A 714 -30.09 0.72 -22.96
N LYS A 715 -30.22 0.61 -21.64
CA LYS A 715 -31.44 0.93 -20.90
C LYS A 715 -31.18 2.02 -19.88
N VAL A 716 -31.85 3.16 -20.03
CA VAL A 716 -31.83 4.26 -19.08
C VAL A 716 -33.19 4.31 -18.36
N VAL A 717 -33.20 3.91 -17.08
CA VAL A 717 -34.37 4.00 -16.21
C VAL A 717 -34.24 5.28 -15.41
N ALA A 718 -34.92 6.34 -15.85
CA ALA A 718 -34.85 7.66 -15.21
C ALA A 718 -36.22 8.10 -14.70
N ALA A 719 -36.34 8.45 -13.41
CA ALA A 719 -37.54 9.09 -12.89
C ALA A 719 -37.53 10.61 -13.12
N GLY A 720 -36.34 11.23 -13.09
CA GLY A 720 -36.15 12.65 -13.31
C GLY A 720 -35.65 13.00 -14.72
N THR A 721 -34.67 13.90 -14.81
CA THR A 721 -34.18 14.46 -16.09
C THR A 721 -32.98 13.67 -16.63
N VAL A 722 -33.00 13.37 -17.93
CA VAL A 722 -31.85 12.84 -18.69
C VAL A 722 -31.41 13.91 -19.68
N THR A 723 -30.24 14.51 -19.44
CA THR A 723 -29.63 15.49 -20.32
C THR A 723 -28.40 14.88 -20.99
N ASN A 724 -28.45 14.73 -22.31
CA ASN A 724 -27.28 14.39 -23.13
C ASN A 724 -26.75 15.68 -23.77
N ASP A 725 -25.73 16.31 -23.16
CA ASP A 725 -25.17 17.61 -23.55
C ASP A 725 -23.83 17.42 -24.28
N GLY A 726 -23.87 17.40 -25.61
CA GLY A 726 -22.70 17.12 -26.46
C GLY A 726 -22.17 15.68 -26.37
N GLY A 727 -22.73 14.86 -25.48
CA GLY A 727 -22.35 13.46 -25.31
C GLY A 727 -23.01 12.50 -26.30
N THR A 728 -22.65 11.22 -26.16
CA THR A 728 -23.13 10.12 -27.00
C THR A 728 -23.72 9.00 -26.15
N LEU A 729 -24.95 8.59 -26.47
CA LEU A 729 -25.64 7.42 -25.92
C LEU A 729 -25.86 6.41 -27.06
N ILE A 730 -25.26 5.21 -26.96
CA ILE A 730 -25.36 4.16 -27.98
C ILE A 730 -25.75 2.83 -27.36
N GLY A 731 -26.75 2.17 -27.95
CA GLY A 731 -26.98 0.74 -27.75
C GLY A 731 -26.93 0.02 -29.10
N ALA A 732 -25.99 -0.89 -29.28
CA ALA A 732 -25.70 -1.50 -30.58
C ALA A 732 -26.87 -2.34 -31.13
N THR A 733 -27.70 -2.93 -30.26
CA THR A 733 -28.88 -3.73 -30.67
C THR A 733 -30.22 -3.06 -30.33
N GLY A 734 -30.18 -2.02 -29.49
CA GLY A 734 -31.36 -1.25 -29.12
C GLY A 734 -31.06 -0.23 -28.03
N LEU A 735 -31.92 0.78 -27.90
CA LEU A 735 -31.84 1.83 -26.87
C LEU A 735 -33.23 2.12 -26.28
N SER A 736 -33.34 2.17 -24.96
CA SER A 736 -34.57 2.57 -24.27
C SER A 736 -34.30 3.61 -23.18
N ILE A 737 -35.15 4.63 -23.11
CA ILE A 737 -35.18 5.62 -22.02
C ILE A 737 -36.62 5.71 -21.50
N ASP A 738 -36.84 5.28 -20.26
CA ASP A 738 -38.15 5.26 -19.59
C ASP A 738 -37.99 5.36 -18.07
N ASN A 739 -39.07 5.24 -17.30
CA ASN A 739 -39.01 5.10 -15.84
C ASN A 739 -39.34 3.66 -15.41
N GLY A 740 -38.79 2.67 -16.12
CA GLY A 740 -39.02 1.25 -15.91
C GLY A 740 -40.50 0.88 -16.03
N ASP A 741 -40.95 -0.03 -15.15
CA ASP A 741 -42.37 -0.43 -15.09
C ASP A 741 -43.30 0.71 -14.64
N THR A 742 -42.73 1.81 -14.11
CA THR A 742 -43.49 2.90 -13.47
C THR A 742 -43.94 4.00 -14.43
N GLY A 743 -43.49 3.98 -15.69
CA GLY A 743 -44.03 4.84 -16.74
C GLY A 743 -42.98 5.66 -17.50
N ALA A 744 -43.19 6.96 -17.59
CA ALA A 744 -42.37 7.89 -18.37
C ALA A 744 -41.27 8.53 -17.50
N ALA A 745 -40.10 8.77 -18.09
CA ALA A 745 -39.09 9.65 -17.49
C ALA A 745 -39.60 11.10 -17.38
N GLY A 746 -38.94 11.94 -16.60
CA GLY A 746 -39.33 13.36 -16.47
C GLY A 746 -39.12 14.13 -17.79
N THR A 747 -37.89 14.49 -18.07
CA THR A 747 -37.49 15.17 -19.31
C THR A 747 -36.29 14.46 -19.92
N VAL A 748 -36.32 14.18 -21.21
CA VAL A 748 -35.18 13.72 -22.00
C VAL A 748 -34.77 14.85 -22.93
N GLU A 749 -33.59 15.42 -22.68
CA GLU A 749 -33.06 16.55 -23.41
C GLU A 749 -31.75 16.16 -24.09
N ASN A 750 -31.75 16.12 -25.42
CA ASN A 750 -30.57 15.94 -26.24
C ASN A 750 -30.11 17.31 -26.78
N VAL A 751 -28.99 17.81 -26.26
CA VAL A 751 -28.45 19.14 -26.53
C VAL A 751 -27.16 19.00 -27.33
N SER A 752 -27.23 19.17 -28.65
CA SER A 752 -26.11 18.93 -29.59
C SER A 752 -25.39 17.58 -29.39
N GLY A 753 -26.07 16.59 -28.81
CA GLY A 753 -25.54 15.24 -28.60
C GLY A 753 -26.13 14.22 -29.57
N THR A 754 -25.67 12.97 -29.46
CA THR A 754 -26.19 11.85 -30.25
C THR A 754 -26.83 10.81 -29.33
N ILE A 755 -28.09 10.45 -29.61
CA ILE A 755 -28.77 9.28 -29.04
C ILE A 755 -29.03 8.31 -30.19
N GLN A 756 -28.44 7.12 -30.14
CA GLN A 756 -28.46 6.19 -31.27
C GLN A 756 -28.71 4.74 -30.85
N ALA A 757 -29.65 4.08 -31.54
CA ALA A 757 -29.77 2.62 -31.53
C ALA A 757 -29.20 2.05 -32.83
N GLY A 758 -28.22 1.17 -32.71
CA GLY A 758 -27.47 0.63 -33.85
C GLY A 758 -26.12 1.34 -34.04
N LEU A 759 -25.24 0.74 -34.83
CA LEU A 759 -23.89 1.28 -35.06
C LEU A 759 -23.78 2.05 -36.39
N GLY A 760 -24.76 1.95 -37.27
CA GLY A 760 -24.69 2.45 -38.65
C GLY A 760 -24.11 1.43 -39.63
N ASP A 761 -24.00 0.16 -39.22
CA ASP A 761 -23.47 -0.96 -40.01
C ASP A 761 -24.54 -1.69 -40.86
N GLY A 762 -25.82 -1.32 -40.69
CA GLY A 762 -26.96 -1.93 -41.36
C GLY A 762 -27.71 -2.97 -40.54
N THR A 763 -27.28 -3.23 -39.30
CA THR A 763 -28.02 -4.07 -38.36
C THR A 763 -29.17 -3.28 -37.73
N ALA A 764 -30.41 -3.75 -37.90
CA ALA A 764 -31.58 -3.07 -37.34
C ALA A 764 -31.56 -3.06 -35.81
N ALA A 765 -31.72 -1.88 -35.22
CA ALA A 765 -31.76 -1.66 -33.78
C ALA A 765 -32.83 -0.61 -33.44
N ASN A 766 -33.73 -0.95 -32.53
CA ASN A 766 -34.88 -0.11 -32.21
C ASN A 766 -34.57 0.89 -31.08
N LEU A 767 -35.14 2.09 -31.18
CA LEU A 767 -35.05 3.12 -30.16
C LEU A 767 -36.43 3.44 -29.59
N SER A 768 -36.55 3.47 -28.27
CA SER A 768 -37.78 3.86 -27.57
C SER A 768 -37.48 4.90 -26.50
N ILE A 769 -38.15 6.05 -26.54
CA ILE A 769 -38.09 7.07 -25.48
C ILE A 769 -39.51 7.34 -25.00
N LYS A 770 -39.72 7.17 -23.69
CA LYS A 770 -40.97 7.50 -23.00
C LYS A 770 -40.68 8.50 -21.89
N ALA A 771 -41.09 9.75 -22.08
CA ALA A 771 -40.81 10.85 -21.14
C ALA A 771 -41.94 11.89 -21.12
N GLY A 772 -42.04 12.70 -20.07
CA GLY A 772 -42.94 13.86 -20.05
C GLY A 772 -42.59 14.84 -21.17
N GLN A 773 -41.31 15.19 -21.29
CA GLN A 773 -40.82 16.02 -22.40
C GLN A 773 -39.65 15.33 -23.12
N ILE A 774 -39.66 15.37 -24.46
CA ILE A 774 -38.57 14.92 -25.32
C ILE A 774 -38.12 16.13 -26.15
N ILE A 775 -36.88 16.59 -25.93
CA ILE A 775 -36.34 17.80 -26.54
C ILE A 775 -35.05 17.45 -27.26
N ASN A 776 -35.00 17.69 -28.56
CA ASN A 776 -33.81 17.55 -29.40
C ASN A 776 -33.45 18.94 -29.95
N ARG A 777 -32.42 19.59 -29.39
CA ARG A 777 -32.10 20.99 -29.73
C ARG A 777 -30.60 21.28 -29.80
N LYS A 778 -30.23 22.34 -30.52
CA LYS A 778 -28.85 22.85 -30.51
C LYS A 778 -28.47 23.43 -29.14
N LYS A 779 -27.20 23.30 -28.76
CA LYS A 779 -26.63 23.93 -27.56
C LYS A 779 -26.55 25.44 -27.70
N ALA A 780 -26.09 25.90 -28.86
CA ALA A 780 -25.94 27.31 -29.19
C ALA A 780 -26.34 27.55 -30.63
N PHE A 781 -27.29 28.46 -30.85
CA PHE A 781 -27.68 28.93 -32.17
C PHE A 781 -28.11 30.40 -32.08
N ALA A 782 -27.50 31.27 -32.89
CA ALA A 782 -27.85 32.69 -32.92
C ALA A 782 -27.77 33.25 -34.34
N VAL A 783 -28.74 34.08 -34.71
CA VAL A 783 -28.80 34.77 -36.01
C VAL A 783 -28.59 36.27 -35.80
N THR A 784 -27.74 36.87 -36.63
CA THR A 784 -27.53 38.33 -36.67
C THR A 784 -27.96 38.88 -38.04
N THR A 785 -28.50 40.09 -38.05
CA THR A 785 -28.80 40.82 -39.29
C THR A 785 -27.66 41.79 -39.59
N VAL A 786 -27.12 41.72 -40.81
CA VAL A 786 -26.08 42.61 -41.33
C VAL A 786 -26.67 43.46 -42.45
N THR A 787 -26.42 44.77 -42.46
CA THR A 787 -26.84 45.65 -43.56
C THR A 787 -25.63 46.01 -44.43
N GLU A 788 -25.70 45.69 -45.72
CA GLU A 788 -24.69 46.03 -46.71
C GLU A 788 -25.26 47.01 -47.76
N ALA A 789 -24.49 47.99 -48.22
CA ALA A 789 -24.91 48.94 -49.26
C ALA A 789 -24.03 48.80 -50.51
N ALA A 790 -24.64 48.76 -51.70
CA ALA A 790 -23.91 48.76 -52.97
C ALA A 790 -23.71 50.20 -53.50
N PRO A 791 -22.55 50.52 -54.13
CA PRO A 791 -22.29 51.85 -54.68
C PRO A 791 -23.09 52.17 -55.96
N LEU A 792 -23.48 53.44 -56.09
CA LEU A 792 -24.31 54.04 -57.16
C LEU A 792 -23.67 53.96 -58.57
N GLU A 793 -24.45 53.56 -59.59
CA GLU A 793 -24.15 53.86 -61.00
C GLU A 793 -25.22 54.83 -61.61
N SER A 794 -24.79 56.05 -61.93
CA SER A 794 -25.37 57.03 -62.88
C SER A 794 -26.72 57.75 -62.62
N TYR A 795 -26.65 59.10 -62.58
CA TYR A 795 -27.62 60.21 -62.83
C TYR A 795 -29.12 60.13 -62.46
N THR A 796 -29.54 59.08 -61.76
CA THR A 796 -30.74 58.96 -60.91
C THR A 796 -30.25 58.40 -59.59
N ASP A 797 -30.65 58.96 -58.43
CA ASP A 797 -30.13 58.50 -57.13
C ASP A 797 -30.80 57.14 -56.79
N HIS A 798 -30.16 56.05 -57.19
CA HIS A 798 -30.64 54.68 -56.99
C HIS A 798 -29.75 54.00 -55.94
N SER A 799 -30.20 53.97 -54.68
CA SER A 799 -29.48 53.24 -53.63
C SER A 799 -30.01 51.82 -53.50
N ILE A 800 -29.10 50.84 -53.50
CA ILE A 800 -29.41 49.44 -53.23
C ILE A 800 -28.80 49.10 -51.87
N SER A 801 -29.63 48.60 -50.95
CA SER A 801 -29.17 48.05 -49.67
C SER A 801 -29.66 46.61 -49.49
N TYR A 802 -28.87 45.81 -48.81
CA TYR A 802 -29.15 44.41 -48.49
C TYR A 802 -29.22 44.28 -46.97
N GLU A 803 -30.29 43.70 -46.44
CA GLU A 803 -30.36 43.18 -45.08
C GLU A 803 -30.17 41.66 -45.13
N ILE A 804 -29.03 41.16 -44.65
CA ILE A 804 -28.62 39.76 -44.72
C ILE A 804 -28.72 39.16 -43.32
N GLN A 805 -29.49 38.07 -43.17
CA GLN A 805 -29.45 37.26 -41.96
C GLN A 805 -28.34 36.21 -42.06
N GLN A 806 -27.47 36.17 -41.07
CA GLN A 806 -26.35 35.23 -40.99
C GLN A 806 -26.33 34.51 -39.64
N VAL A 807 -25.85 33.27 -39.64
CA VAL A 807 -25.60 32.52 -38.40
C VAL A 807 -24.35 33.08 -37.73
N SER A 808 -24.49 33.50 -36.48
CA SER A 808 -23.43 34.13 -35.68
C SER A 808 -22.80 33.19 -34.65
N VAL A 809 -23.56 32.20 -34.19
CA VAL A 809 -23.10 31.10 -33.33
C VAL A 809 -23.81 29.84 -33.78
N ASP A 810 -23.08 28.74 -33.94
CA ASP A 810 -23.65 27.45 -34.28
C ASP A 810 -22.94 26.30 -33.56
N SER A 811 -23.70 25.42 -32.93
CA SER A 811 -23.24 24.14 -32.38
C SER A 811 -23.67 22.98 -33.28
N GLU A 812 -23.03 21.81 -33.15
CA GLU A 812 -23.44 20.61 -33.89
C GLU A 812 -24.96 20.33 -33.75
N ALA A 813 -25.58 19.84 -34.82
CA ALA A 813 -26.98 19.47 -34.79
C ALA A 813 -27.20 18.25 -33.88
N PRO A 814 -28.22 18.27 -33.00
CA PRO A 814 -28.56 17.15 -32.14
C PRO A 814 -29.22 16.02 -32.95
N LYS A 815 -28.89 14.77 -32.63
CA LYS A 815 -29.31 13.60 -33.42
C LYS A 815 -29.98 12.54 -32.54
N ILE A 816 -31.16 12.08 -32.96
CA ILE A 816 -31.82 10.87 -32.45
C ILE A 816 -31.95 9.90 -33.62
N LEU A 817 -31.21 8.80 -33.59
CA LEU A 817 -31.03 7.89 -34.72
C LEU A 817 -31.41 6.46 -34.32
N ALA A 818 -32.05 5.73 -35.24
CA ALA A 818 -32.20 4.29 -35.13
C ALA A 818 -31.99 3.61 -36.48
N ASP A 819 -31.18 2.56 -36.47
CA ASP A 819 -31.03 1.68 -37.64
C ASP A 819 -32.23 0.73 -37.82
N GLY A 820 -33.14 0.71 -36.86
CA GLY A 820 -34.46 0.09 -36.92
C GLY A 820 -35.59 1.11 -36.75
N ALA A 821 -36.60 0.77 -35.94
CA ALA A 821 -37.76 1.61 -35.67
C ALA A 821 -37.53 2.60 -34.52
N ILE A 822 -38.22 3.74 -34.55
CA ILE A 822 -38.27 4.73 -33.44
C ILE A 822 -39.67 4.76 -32.84
N THR A 823 -39.76 4.74 -31.51
CA THR A 823 -40.98 5.12 -30.76
C THR A 823 -40.68 6.25 -29.79
N LEU A 824 -41.30 7.41 -29.98
CA LEU A 824 -41.25 8.54 -29.05
C LEU A 824 -42.64 8.77 -28.45
N ASP A 825 -42.72 8.75 -27.12
CA ASP A 825 -43.96 8.89 -26.34
C ASP A 825 -43.78 9.96 -25.26
N GLY A 826 -44.44 11.11 -25.42
CA GLY A 826 -44.37 12.16 -24.41
C GLY A 826 -45.37 13.31 -24.52
N ASP A 827 -45.59 14.02 -23.42
CA ASP A 827 -46.52 15.16 -23.36
C ASP A 827 -46.12 16.25 -24.36
N SER A 828 -44.82 16.46 -24.56
CA SER A 828 -44.31 17.31 -25.65
C SER A 828 -43.07 16.71 -26.30
N ILE A 829 -43.08 16.63 -27.63
CA ILE A 829 -41.91 16.26 -28.45
C ILE A 829 -41.47 17.50 -29.24
N ALA A 830 -40.22 17.90 -29.09
CA ALA A 830 -39.62 19.04 -29.77
C ALA A 830 -38.35 18.63 -30.53
N ASN A 831 -38.29 18.96 -31.81
CA ASN A 831 -37.08 18.88 -32.62
C ASN A 831 -36.76 20.25 -33.17
N ASP A 832 -35.75 20.90 -32.63
CA ASP A 832 -35.33 22.26 -32.99
C ASP A 832 -33.96 22.22 -33.64
N GLN A 833 -33.93 22.37 -34.97
CA GLN A 833 -32.73 22.36 -35.79
C GLN A 833 -31.90 21.07 -35.68
N GLY A 834 -32.58 19.94 -35.46
CA GLY A 834 -31.99 18.63 -35.25
C GLY A 834 -32.48 17.57 -36.24
N LEU A 835 -31.91 16.37 -36.13
CA LEU A 835 -32.29 15.19 -36.90
C LEU A 835 -32.92 14.13 -35.98
N ILE A 836 -34.13 13.68 -36.33
CA ILE A 836 -34.73 12.45 -35.81
C ILE A 836 -34.90 11.51 -36.99
N HIS A 837 -34.21 10.38 -37.02
CA HIS A 837 -34.20 9.47 -38.17
C HIS A 837 -34.39 8.00 -37.78
N ALA A 838 -35.29 7.30 -38.49
CA ALA A 838 -35.49 5.84 -38.39
C ALA A 838 -35.36 5.15 -39.75
N ASN A 839 -34.55 4.10 -39.84
CA ASN A 839 -34.49 3.26 -41.06
C ASN A 839 -35.74 2.35 -41.17
N GLY A 840 -36.39 2.05 -40.05
CA GLY A 840 -37.69 1.38 -39.99
C GLY A 840 -38.84 2.36 -39.75
N ASP A 841 -39.97 1.84 -39.25
CA ASP A 841 -41.15 2.65 -38.92
C ASP A 841 -40.89 3.64 -37.77
N MET A 842 -41.61 4.76 -37.77
CA MET A 842 -41.54 5.77 -36.72
C MET A 842 -42.92 5.99 -36.11
N THR A 843 -43.02 5.85 -34.79
CA THR A 843 -44.23 6.18 -34.02
C THR A 843 -43.95 7.36 -33.10
N LEU A 844 -44.70 8.45 -33.28
CA LEU A 844 -44.65 9.64 -32.44
C LEU A 844 -46.02 9.81 -31.78
N ARG A 845 -46.07 9.85 -30.45
CA ARG A 845 -47.35 9.98 -29.73
C ARG A 845 -47.26 10.85 -28.48
N GLY A 846 -48.38 11.49 -28.14
CA GLY A 846 -48.56 12.17 -26.86
C GLY A 846 -49.35 13.48 -26.95
N GLY A 847 -48.86 14.54 -26.29
CA GLY A 847 -49.57 15.82 -26.20
C GLY A 847 -49.39 16.68 -27.44
N SER A 848 -48.18 17.15 -27.73
CA SER A 848 -47.88 17.98 -28.91
C SER A 848 -46.55 17.63 -29.56
N LEU A 849 -46.43 17.92 -30.87
CA LEU A 849 -45.19 17.86 -31.63
C LEU A 849 -44.83 19.24 -32.15
N THR A 850 -43.60 19.69 -31.91
CA THR A 850 -43.01 20.87 -32.57
C THR A 850 -41.75 20.44 -33.30
N ASN A 851 -41.74 20.57 -34.63
CA ASN A 851 -40.56 20.45 -35.46
C ASN A 851 -40.24 21.83 -36.03
N SER A 852 -39.07 22.37 -35.73
CA SER A 852 -38.70 23.74 -36.11
C SER A 852 -37.33 23.82 -36.76
N ALA A 853 -37.23 24.69 -37.77
CA ALA A 853 -35.97 25.15 -38.32
C ALA A 853 -36.16 26.56 -38.90
N PRO A 854 -35.23 27.48 -38.64
CA PRO A 854 -35.36 28.82 -39.18
C PRO A 854 -34.99 28.87 -40.67
N VAL A 855 -35.64 29.76 -41.41
CA VAL A 855 -35.29 30.11 -42.78
C VAL A 855 -34.59 31.46 -42.72
N LEU A 856 -33.34 31.54 -43.20
CA LEU A 856 -32.62 32.81 -43.26
C LEU A 856 -32.89 33.52 -44.58
N THR A 857 -33.22 34.81 -44.49
CA THR A 857 -33.55 35.65 -45.64
C THR A 857 -32.54 36.79 -45.80
N THR A 858 -32.12 37.03 -47.05
CA THR A 858 -31.52 38.27 -47.53
C THR A 858 -32.60 39.12 -48.18
N THR A 859 -32.84 40.32 -47.66
CA THR A 859 -33.79 41.28 -48.24
C THR A 859 -33.02 42.36 -48.98
N ARG A 860 -33.19 42.43 -50.29
CA ARG A 860 -32.74 43.56 -51.10
C ARG A 860 -33.81 44.65 -51.10
N ILE A 861 -33.37 45.87 -50.82
CA ILE A 861 -34.18 47.08 -50.81
C ILE A 861 -33.58 48.03 -51.85
N ASP A 862 -34.34 48.26 -52.93
CA ASP A 862 -34.02 49.28 -53.92
C ASP A 862 -34.80 50.56 -53.61
N ASP A 863 -34.11 51.69 -53.45
CA ASP A 863 -34.70 53.02 -53.33
C ASP A 863 -34.26 53.86 -54.54
N VAL A 864 -35.20 54.30 -55.39
CA VAL A 864 -34.94 55.11 -56.60
C VAL A 864 -35.44 56.55 -56.41
N THR A 865 -34.61 57.55 -56.72
CA THR A 865 -34.97 58.98 -56.71
C THR A 865 -34.85 59.60 -58.10
N HIS A 866 -35.93 60.20 -58.60
CA HIS A 866 -35.95 60.90 -59.89
C HIS A 866 -35.74 62.42 -59.76
N HIS A 867 -34.85 62.99 -60.56
CA HIS A 867 -34.62 64.45 -60.65
C HIS A 867 -35.27 65.03 -61.91
N TYR A 868 -36.12 66.06 -61.77
CA TYR A 868 -36.66 66.82 -62.89
C TYR A 868 -36.10 68.25 -62.91
N VAL A 869 -35.64 68.69 -64.08
CA VAL A 869 -35.13 70.05 -64.27
C VAL A 869 -36.05 70.83 -65.19
N HIS A 870 -36.54 71.98 -64.73
CA HIS A 870 -37.35 72.86 -65.57
C HIS A 870 -36.72 74.26 -65.70
N LYS A 871 -36.96 74.90 -66.85
CA LYS A 871 -36.28 76.15 -67.25
C LYS A 871 -37.10 77.36 -66.80
N VAL A 872 -36.65 78.06 -65.76
CA VAL A 872 -37.33 79.22 -65.20
C VAL A 872 -36.74 80.54 -65.68
N CYS A 873 -37.60 81.52 -65.92
CA CYS A 873 -37.20 82.88 -66.27
C CYS A 873 -36.78 83.66 -65.02
N THR A 874 -35.48 83.91 -64.82
CA THR A 874 -35.00 84.61 -63.62
C THR A 874 -34.83 86.11 -63.82
N LYS A 875 -34.85 86.61 -65.06
CA LYS A 875 -34.85 88.06 -65.35
C LYS A 875 -35.74 88.41 -66.54
N LYS A 876 -36.65 89.38 -66.33
CA LYS A 876 -37.52 89.94 -67.37
C LYS A 876 -37.21 91.43 -67.60
N ARG A 877 -37.26 91.88 -68.85
CA ARG A 877 -37.20 93.32 -69.22
C ARG A 877 -38.34 93.60 -70.19
N ALA A 878 -39.15 94.63 -69.90
CA ALA A 878 -40.32 95.04 -70.69
C ALA A 878 -41.26 93.86 -71.05
N GLY A 879 -41.52 92.95 -70.10
CA GLY A 879 -42.44 91.83 -70.27
C GLY A 879 -41.85 90.57 -70.93
N VAL A 880 -40.67 90.64 -71.55
CA VAL A 880 -40.01 89.50 -72.20
C VAL A 880 -38.91 88.94 -71.32
N CYS A 881 -38.79 87.61 -71.26
CA CYS A 881 -37.74 86.93 -70.51
C CYS A 881 -36.39 87.08 -71.21
N THR A 882 -35.40 87.65 -70.54
CA THR A 882 -34.07 87.89 -71.12
C THR A 882 -32.97 87.00 -70.53
N ARG A 883 -33.25 86.26 -69.45
CA ARG A 883 -32.34 85.25 -68.89
C ARG A 883 -33.14 84.08 -68.32
N HIS A 884 -32.78 82.88 -68.75
CA HIS A 884 -33.30 81.64 -68.20
C HIS A 884 -32.21 80.96 -67.36
N GLU A 885 -32.61 80.39 -66.24
CA GLU A 885 -31.81 79.44 -65.47
C GLU A 885 -32.60 78.15 -65.31
N TYR A 886 -31.88 77.03 -65.28
CA TYR A 886 -32.47 75.75 -64.93
C TYR A 886 -32.57 75.69 -63.39
N ARG A 887 -33.75 75.37 -62.86
CA ARG A 887 -33.89 75.00 -61.46
C ARG A 887 -34.17 73.51 -61.38
N ASP A 888 -33.43 72.84 -60.51
CA ASP A 888 -33.73 71.49 -60.08
C ASP A 888 -34.91 71.56 -59.11
N GLU A 889 -35.96 70.77 -59.39
CA GLU A 889 -37.03 70.49 -58.44
C GLU A 889 -37.02 68.98 -58.18
N ILE A 890 -36.74 68.61 -56.94
CA ILE A 890 -36.73 67.20 -56.51
C ILE A 890 -38.19 66.79 -56.34
N SER A 891 -38.67 65.83 -57.14
CA SER A 891 -39.95 65.15 -56.90
C SER A 891 -39.64 63.74 -56.40
N TYR A 892 -40.07 63.45 -55.17
CA TYR A 892 -39.94 62.12 -54.55
C TYR A 892 -40.92 61.15 -55.22
N SER A 893 -40.39 60.04 -55.74
CA SER A 893 -41.14 58.85 -56.16
C SER A 893 -40.35 57.66 -55.63
N GLN A 894 -40.76 57.10 -54.50
CA GLN A 894 -40.07 55.97 -53.85
C GLN A 894 -40.67 54.66 -54.39
N ASP A 895 -40.05 54.07 -55.42
CA ASP A 895 -40.36 52.69 -55.82
C ASP A 895 -39.53 51.76 -54.93
N ARG A 896 -40.13 51.27 -53.84
CA ARG A 896 -39.48 50.31 -52.93
C ARG A 896 -39.68 48.90 -53.48
N GLN A 897 -38.68 48.35 -54.18
CA GLN A 897 -38.70 46.95 -54.59
C GLN A 897 -38.07 46.08 -53.49
N LEU A 898 -38.85 45.14 -52.96
CA LEU A 898 -38.42 44.15 -51.97
C LEU A 898 -38.16 42.82 -52.69
N GLN A 899 -36.92 42.34 -52.67
CA GLN A 899 -36.57 40.99 -53.13
C GLN A 899 -35.96 40.22 -51.98
N ALA A 900 -36.64 39.17 -51.51
CA ALA A 900 -36.15 38.29 -50.45
C ALA A 900 -35.58 37.00 -51.06
N ASN A 901 -34.29 36.74 -50.83
CA ASN A 901 -33.58 35.53 -51.27
C ASN A 901 -33.08 34.74 -50.06
N LYS A 902 -32.88 33.43 -50.21
CA LYS A 902 -32.47 32.52 -49.13
C LYS A 902 -30.95 32.37 -49.09
N THR A 903 -30.34 32.25 -47.90
CA THR A 903 -28.86 32.37 -47.77
C THR A 903 -28.14 31.24 -47.01
N VAL A 904 -28.78 30.52 -46.09
CA VAL A 904 -28.11 29.45 -45.31
C VAL A 904 -28.98 28.20 -45.16
N ASN A 905 -28.36 27.04 -45.34
CA ASN A 905 -28.96 25.72 -45.13
C ASN A 905 -29.16 25.46 -43.63
N LEU A 906 -30.40 25.45 -43.15
CA LEU A 906 -30.76 25.05 -41.79
C LEU A 906 -31.93 24.08 -41.83
N TYR A 907 -31.78 22.98 -41.09
CA TYR A 907 -32.69 21.84 -41.14
C TYR A 907 -33.15 21.43 -39.75
N GLY A 908 -34.44 21.12 -39.66
CA GLY A 908 -35.07 20.47 -38.51
C GLY A 908 -35.88 19.33 -39.08
N THR A 909 -35.29 18.13 -39.12
CA THR A 909 -35.80 17.02 -39.91
C THR A 909 -36.26 15.88 -39.01
N ILE A 910 -37.47 15.42 -39.26
CA ILE A 910 -37.99 14.14 -38.79
C ILE A 910 -38.14 13.25 -40.03
N GLU A 911 -37.38 12.17 -40.12
CA GLU A 911 -37.28 11.32 -41.31
C GLU A 911 -37.48 9.84 -40.95
N THR A 912 -38.25 9.11 -41.75
CA THR A 912 -38.32 7.65 -41.67
C THR A 912 -38.36 7.02 -43.06
N ALA A 913 -37.61 5.92 -43.27
CA ALA A 913 -37.72 5.15 -44.50
C ALA A 913 -38.97 4.25 -44.54
N GLY A 914 -39.72 4.14 -43.43
CA GLY A 914 -40.94 3.34 -43.30
C GLY A 914 -42.23 4.17 -43.18
N LEU A 915 -43.16 3.66 -42.38
CA LEU A 915 -44.40 4.35 -42.00
C LEU A 915 -44.14 5.31 -40.84
N LEU A 916 -44.52 6.58 -41.00
CA LEU A 916 -44.68 7.52 -39.90
C LEU A 916 -46.10 7.48 -39.35
N THR A 917 -46.26 7.11 -38.08
CA THR A 917 -47.52 7.24 -37.34
C THR A 917 -47.37 8.33 -36.28
N ALA A 918 -48.02 9.48 -36.48
CA ALA A 918 -48.04 10.59 -35.54
C ALA A 918 -49.44 10.72 -34.92
N GLN A 919 -49.55 10.55 -33.59
CA GLN A 919 -50.82 10.58 -32.85
C GLN A 919 -50.72 11.53 -31.66
N PHE A 920 -51.29 12.72 -31.81
CA PHE A 920 -51.22 13.78 -30.80
C PHE A 920 -52.60 14.23 -30.35
N THR A 921 -52.74 14.49 -29.06
CA THR A 921 -53.99 15.03 -28.48
C THR A 921 -54.08 16.55 -28.56
N GLY A 922 -52.97 17.22 -28.85
CA GLY A 922 -52.83 18.66 -29.07
C GLY A 922 -52.34 18.96 -30.49
N THR A 923 -51.46 19.96 -30.61
CA THR A 923 -51.00 20.47 -31.91
C THR A 923 -49.81 19.69 -32.46
N VAL A 924 -49.84 19.39 -33.75
CA VAL A 924 -48.66 19.05 -34.56
C VAL A 924 -48.24 20.28 -35.33
N ALA A 925 -47.08 20.84 -35.00
CA ALA A 925 -46.53 22.05 -35.60
C ALA A 925 -45.22 21.73 -36.34
N ASN A 926 -45.24 21.81 -37.67
CA ASN A 926 -44.04 21.72 -38.51
C ASN A 926 -43.72 23.12 -39.06
N VAL A 927 -42.81 23.83 -38.40
CA VAL A 927 -42.72 25.28 -38.49
C VAL A 927 -41.37 25.73 -39.04
N GLY A 928 -41.38 26.38 -40.19
CA GLY A 928 -40.28 27.28 -40.58
C GLY A 928 -40.32 28.54 -39.72
N VAL A 929 -39.19 29.02 -39.20
CA VAL A 929 -39.14 30.23 -38.34
C VAL A 929 -38.37 31.36 -39.04
N VAL A 930 -38.84 32.61 -38.98
CA VAL A 930 -38.05 33.81 -39.37
C VAL A 930 -38.10 34.80 -38.22
N GLN A 931 -36.94 35.29 -37.74
CA GLN A 931 -36.86 36.33 -36.69
C GLN A 931 -37.66 36.01 -35.41
N GLY A 932 -37.71 34.73 -35.01
CA GLY A 932 -38.45 34.29 -33.81
C GLY A 932 -39.98 34.30 -33.97
N VAL A 933 -40.49 34.52 -35.18
CA VAL A 933 -41.92 34.43 -35.52
C VAL A 933 -42.11 33.26 -36.50
N PRO A 934 -43.15 32.44 -36.35
CA PRO A 934 -43.49 31.43 -37.35
C PRO A 934 -43.61 32.05 -38.75
N LEU A 935 -43.02 31.40 -39.74
CA LEU A 935 -43.10 31.83 -41.14
C LEU A 935 -44.56 31.82 -41.60
N TYR A 936 -45.03 33.00 -41.95
CA TYR A 936 -46.33 33.23 -42.54
C TYR A 936 -46.12 33.93 -43.88
N GLY A 937 -45.78 33.18 -44.94
CA GLY A 937 -45.82 33.71 -46.32
C GLY A 937 -44.56 33.72 -47.21
N LEU A 938 -43.41 33.23 -46.73
CA LEU A 938 -42.22 33.00 -47.56
C LEU A 938 -41.92 31.50 -47.59
N VAL A 939 -41.57 30.98 -48.77
CA VAL A 939 -41.67 29.54 -49.11
C VAL A 939 -40.62 28.68 -48.39
N ALA A 940 -41.10 27.62 -47.74
CA ALA A 940 -40.37 26.38 -47.51
C ALA A 940 -40.70 25.40 -48.66
N GLY A 941 -39.93 25.37 -49.75
CA GLY A 941 -40.27 24.43 -50.84
C GLY A 941 -39.73 24.62 -52.26
N SER A 942 -39.24 25.79 -52.68
CA SER A 942 -38.80 26.00 -54.07
C SER A 942 -37.27 26.03 -54.18
N PRO A 943 -36.63 25.14 -54.97
CA PRO A 943 -35.31 25.43 -55.52
C PRO A 943 -35.49 26.58 -56.51
N GLU A 944 -34.80 27.70 -56.26
CA GLU A 944 -34.66 28.85 -57.15
C GLU A 944 -35.87 29.17 -58.05
N ASP A 945 -36.85 29.94 -57.55
CA ASP A 945 -37.68 30.72 -58.47
C ASP A 945 -37.48 32.20 -58.20
N SER A 946 -36.63 32.77 -59.05
CA SER A 946 -36.28 34.18 -59.10
C SER A 946 -37.52 35.07 -59.18
N VAL A 947 -37.65 36.02 -58.27
CA VAL A 947 -38.39 37.25 -58.55
C VAL A 947 -37.57 38.03 -59.58
N ARG A 948 -37.86 37.80 -60.87
CA ARG A 948 -37.36 38.46 -62.09
C ARG A 948 -36.02 39.23 -61.98
N GLY A 949 -34.96 38.63 -62.51
CA GLY A 949 -34.05 39.36 -63.43
C GLY A 949 -32.69 39.86 -62.92
N VAL A 950 -32.12 39.32 -61.84
CA VAL A 950 -30.72 39.61 -61.45
C VAL A 950 -30.01 38.32 -61.06
N ALA A 951 -28.95 37.96 -61.79
CA ALA A 951 -28.04 36.90 -61.41
C ALA A 951 -27.24 37.37 -60.18
N PHE A 952 -27.26 36.57 -59.11
CA PHE A 952 -26.45 36.85 -57.93
C PHE A 952 -25.01 36.35 -58.17
N ASP A 953 -24.04 37.20 -57.82
CA ASP A 953 -22.61 36.87 -57.85
C ASP A 953 -22.31 35.88 -56.71
N ALA A 954 -21.60 34.79 -57.03
CA ALA A 954 -21.31 33.63 -56.19
C ALA A 954 -20.32 33.92 -55.05
N ARG A 955 -20.49 35.02 -54.31
CA ARG A 955 -19.54 35.47 -53.27
C ARG A 955 -19.81 34.94 -51.87
N PHE A 956 -20.87 34.16 -51.69
CA PHE A 956 -21.16 33.50 -50.41
C PHE A 956 -21.33 32.01 -50.66
N THR A 957 -20.19 31.34 -50.71
CA THR A 957 -20.11 29.88 -50.73
C THR A 957 -20.60 29.32 -49.38
N PRO A 958 -21.23 28.14 -49.37
CA PRO A 958 -21.23 27.26 -48.21
C PRO A 958 -19.81 27.12 -47.65
N VAL A 959 -19.64 26.52 -46.47
CA VAL A 959 -18.30 26.21 -45.95
C VAL A 959 -17.67 25.14 -46.85
N ASP A 960 -17.16 25.56 -48.02
CA ASP A 960 -16.43 24.76 -48.98
C ASP A 960 -15.04 24.54 -48.38
N GLY A 961 -14.97 23.54 -47.51
CA GLY A 961 -13.76 23.16 -46.82
C GLY A 961 -13.84 21.72 -46.33
N PRO A 962 -12.71 21.00 -46.30
CA PRO A 962 -12.62 19.65 -45.75
C PRO A 962 -13.18 19.55 -44.33
N LEU A 963 -13.78 18.40 -44.01
CA LEU A 963 -14.50 18.18 -42.77
C LEU A 963 -13.51 18.07 -41.60
N VAL A 964 -13.48 19.10 -40.75
CA VAL A 964 -12.62 19.13 -39.56
C VAL A 964 -13.45 19.38 -38.31
N ALA A 965 -13.71 18.31 -37.57
CA ALA A 965 -14.07 18.35 -36.16
C ALA A 965 -13.04 17.52 -35.42
N ILE A 966 -12.62 17.93 -34.23
CA ILE A 966 -11.63 17.16 -33.46
C ILE A 966 -12.06 17.13 -32.00
N PRO A 967 -12.17 15.94 -31.38
CA PRO A 967 -12.46 15.86 -29.97
C PRO A 967 -11.38 16.58 -29.15
N PRO A 968 -11.71 17.10 -27.96
CA PRO A 968 -10.71 17.61 -27.02
C PRO A 968 -9.63 16.54 -26.74
N ALA A 969 -8.39 16.97 -26.50
CA ALA A 969 -7.26 16.05 -26.34
C ALA A 969 -7.43 15.05 -25.18
N ASP A 970 -8.16 15.44 -24.14
CA ASP A 970 -8.40 14.63 -22.93
C ASP A 970 -9.82 14.05 -22.86
N ALA A 971 -10.58 14.06 -23.96
CA ALA A 971 -11.95 13.54 -23.96
C ALA A 971 -11.98 12.01 -23.92
N ALA A 972 -12.68 11.42 -22.96
CA ALA A 972 -12.96 9.99 -22.88
C ALA A 972 -14.30 9.64 -23.57
N GLY A 973 -14.39 9.93 -24.87
CA GLY A 973 -15.55 9.66 -25.72
C GLY A 973 -15.38 8.43 -26.61
N LEU A 974 -16.36 8.19 -27.50
CA LEU A 974 -16.27 7.12 -28.53
C LEU A 974 -15.07 7.31 -29.47
N TYR A 975 -14.73 8.57 -29.75
CA TYR A 975 -13.60 8.96 -30.59
C TYR A 975 -12.60 9.72 -29.73
N VAL A 976 -11.36 9.25 -29.70
CA VAL A 976 -10.28 9.76 -28.85
C VAL A 976 -9.11 10.22 -29.71
N ARG A 977 -8.41 11.29 -29.30
CA ARG A 977 -7.15 11.66 -29.96
C ARG A 977 -6.08 10.64 -29.60
N THR A 978 -5.37 10.13 -30.60
CA THR A 978 -4.26 9.21 -30.33
C THR A 978 -3.07 9.95 -29.74
N LYS A 979 -2.42 9.33 -28.76
CA LYS A 979 -1.21 9.87 -28.10
C LYS A 979 0.07 9.47 -28.82
N ASP A 980 0.00 8.52 -29.75
CA ASP A 980 1.14 8.08 -30.55
C ASP A 980 1.38 9.08 -31.71
N PRO A 981 2.52 9.80 -31.73
CA PRO A 981 2.85 10.72 -32.81
C PRO A 981 3.12 10.01 -34.15
N LEU A 982 3.33 8.69 -34.14
CA LEU A 982 3.53 7.86 -35.34
C LEU A 982 2.26 7.16 -35.82
N ALA A 983 1.13 7.32 -35.12
CA ALA A 983 -0.13 6.72 -35.54
C ALA A 983 -0.60 7.31 -36.88
N ASN A 984 -1.19 6.44 -37.71
CA ASN A 984 -1.65 6.81 -39.05
C ASN A 984 -2.84 7.78 -39.04
N TYR A 985 -3.51 7.92 -37.90
CA TYR A 985 -4.70 8.77 -37.71
C TYR A 985 -4.47 9.75 -36.55
N LEU A 986 -5.15 10.90 -36.56
CA LEU A 986 -5.17 11.82 -35.41
C LEU A 986 -6.24 11.43 -34.39
N VAL A 987 -7.39 10.98 -34.86
CA VAL A 987 -8.54 10.55 -34.06
C VAL A 987 -8.85 9.08 -34.33
N GLU A 988 -8.94 8.28 -33.28
CA GLU A 988 -9.24 6.84 -33.36
C GLU A 988 -10.49 6.54 -32.54
N THR A 989 -11.24 5.52 -32.97
CA THR A 989 -12.31 4.94 -32.14
C THR A 989 -11.69 4.30 -30.91
N ASP A 990 -12.28 4.50 -29.73
CA ASP A 990 -11.82 3.87 -28.49
C ASP A 990 -11.67 2.34 -28.67
N PRO A 991 -10.42 1.83 -28.68
CA PRO A 991 -10.13 0.44 -29.06
C PRO A 991 -10.67 -0.58 -28.05
N VAL A 992 -10.99 -0.14 -26.82
CA VAL A 992 -11.54 -1.02 -25.78
C VAL A 992 -13.02 -1.35 -26.05
N LEU A 993 -13.69 -0.58 -26.92
CA LEU A 993 -15.07 -0.82 -27.37
C LEU A 993 -15.14 -1.76 -28.60
N SER A 994 -14.04 -2.46 -28.90
CA SER A 994 -13.73 -3.25 -30.10
C SER A 994 -14.91 -3.84 -30.90
N ASN A 995 -15.13 -3.29 -32.09
CA ASN A 995 -14.94 -3.90 -33.42
C ASN A 995 -15.86 -3.16 -34.41
N LEU A 996 -15.64 -1.86 -34.59
CA LEU A 996 -16.25 -1.06 -35.66
C LEU A 996 -15.59 -1.39 -37.03
N GLY A 997 -15.20 -2.65 -37.29
CA GLY A 997 -14.56 -3.08 -38.54
C GLY A 997 -15.48 -3.08 -39.76
N ALA A 998 -16.73 -2.63 -39.60
CA ALA A 998 -17.73 -2.57 -40.66
C ALA A 998 -17.78 -1.21 -41.40
N PHE A 999 -16.93 -0.24 -41.03
CA PHE A 999 -16.90 1.07 -41.67
C PHE A 999 -15.85 1.16 -42.77
N TYR A 1000 -16.17 1.98 -43.76
CA TYR A 1000 -15.31 2.32 -44.88
C TYR A 1000 -14.75 3.72 -44.67
N GLY A 1001 -13.56 3.97 -45.21
CA GLY A 1001 -12.87 5.24 -45.03
C GLY A 1001 -11.72 5.39 -46.00
N SER A 1002 -10.78 6.27 -45.65
CA SER A 1002 -9.56 6.53 -46.41
C SER A 1002 -8.76 5.27 -46.73
N ASP A 1003 -8.67 4.30 -45.82
CA ASP A 1003 -7.98 3.03 -46.08
C ASP A 1003 -8.64 2.23 -47.22
N TYR A 1004 -9.97 2.13 -47.22
CA TYR A 1004 -10.71 1.49 -48.30
C TYR A 1004 -10.50 2.23 -49.62
N PHE A 1005 -10.60 3.57 -49.61
CA PHE A 1005 -10.36 4.39 -50.80
C PHE A 1005 -8.96 4.17 -51.37
N LEU A 1006 -7.92 4.28 -50.53
CA LEU A 1006 -6.51 4.12 -50.94
C LEU A 1006 -6.26 2.74 -51.57
N GLN A 1007 -6.86 1.69 -51.00
CA GLN A 1007 -6.80 0.35 -51.53
C GLN A 1007 -7.46 0.24 -52.92
N GLN A 1008 -8.69 0.75 -53.08
CA GLN A 1008 -9.40 0.74 -54.36
C GLN A 1008 -8.74 1.63 -55.42
N ALA A 1009 -8.12 2.73 -54.97
CA ALA A 1009 -7.46 3.72 -55.79
C ALA A 1009 -6.02 3.34 -56.19
N GLY A 1010 -5.47 2.25 -55.61
CA GLY A 1010 -4.11 1.78 -55.86
C GLY A 1010 -3.01 2.74 -55.42
N ILE A 1011 -3.23 3.50 -54.34
CA ILE A 1011 -2.29 4.48 -53.79
C ILE A 1011 -1.46 3.83 -52.68
N ASP A 1012 -0.14 4.02 -52.70
CA ASP A 1012 0.76 3.52 -51.65
C ASP A 1012 0.58 4.31 -50.35
N THR A 1013 0.35 3.61 -49.24
CA THR A 1013 0.09 4.19 -47.93
C THR A 1013 1.35 4.68 -47.20
N ASN A 1014 2.55 4.42 -47.73
CA ASN A 1014 3.80 4.82 -47.08
C ASN A 1014 4.20 6.28 -47.33
N ASP A 1015 3.66 6.91 -48.39
CA ASP A 1015 4.02 8.27 -48.84
C ASP A 1015 2.90 9.30 -48.62
N ILE A 1016 1.84 8.97 -47.87
CA ILE A 1016 0.70 9.87 -47.63
C ILE A 1016 0.84 10.63 -46.31
N ALA A 1017 0.29 11.84 -46.26
CA ALA A 1017 0.13 12.58 -45.01
C ALA A 1017 -0.76 11.80 -44.01
N ARG A 1018 -0.56 12.04 -42.71
CA ARG A 1018 -1.36 11.45 -41.62
C ARG A 1018 -2.84 11.80 -41.81
N ARG A 1019 -3.76 10.89 -41.48
CA ARG A 1019 -5.19 11.08 -41.72
C ARG A 1019 -5.89 11.66 -40.50
N LEU A 1020 -6.98 12.40 -40.72
CA LEU A 1020 -7.71 13.06 -39.65
C LEU A 1020 -8.30 12.05 -38.66
N GLY A 1021 -8.85 10.93 -39.13
CA GLY A 1021 -9.30 9.87 -38.24
C GLY A 1021 -9.43 8.50 -38.91
N ASP A 1022 -9.81 7.50 -38.12
CA ASP A 1022 -10.11 6.16 -38.62
C ASP A 1022 -11.43 6.11 -39.42
N SER A 1023 -11.73 4.96 -40.05
CA SER A 1023 -12.89 4.82 -40.93
C SER A 1023 -14.24 5.09 -40.24
N ALA A 1024 -14.37 4.78 -38.95
CA ALA A 1024 -15.60 5.03 -38.21
C ALA A 1024 -15.77 6.52 -37.90
N TYR A 1025 -14.69 7.21 -37.53
CA TYR A 1025 -14.70 8.66 -37.34
C TYR A 1025 -14.96 9.42 -38.64
N GLU A 1026 -14.30 9.01 -39.73
CA GLU A 1026 -14.52 9.60 -41.06
C GLU A 1026 -15.97 9.39 -41.53
N THR A 1027 -16.56 8.22 -41.28
CA THR A 1027 -17.98 7.96 -41.56
C THR A 1027 -18.89 8.89 -40.76
N LYS A 1028 -18.58 9.17 -39.48
CA LYS A 1028 -19.32 10.15 -38.66
C LYS A 1028 -19.24 11.55 -39.27
N LEU A 1029 -18.06 11.99 -39.69
CA LEU A 1029 -17.88 13.30 -40.32
C LEU A 1029 -18.72 13.41 -41.60
N VAL A 1030 -18.69 12.39 -42.46
CA VAL A 1030 -19.47 12.38 -43.71
C VAL A 1030 -20.97 12.36 -43.46
N ARG A 1031 -21.46 11.56 -42.50
CA ARG A 1031 -22.89 11.57 -42.09
C ARG A 1031 -23.33 12.96 -41.65
N ASP A 1032 -22.51 13.60 -40.82
CA ASP A 1032 -22.81 14.93 -40.30
C ASP A 1032 -22.82 15.98 -41.43
N ALA A 1033 -21.92 15.86 -42.41
CA ALA A 1033 -21.88 16.68 -43.61
C ALA A 1033 -23.09 16.47 -44.51
N VAL A 1034 -23.51 15.22 -44.74
CA VAL A 1034 -24.71 14.91 -45.53
C VAL A 1034 -25.95 15.58 -44.92
N PHE A 1035 -26.10 15.55 -43.60
CA PHE A 1035 -27.20 16.25 -42.93
C PHE A 1035 -27.07 17.77 -43.05
N ALA A 1036 -25.86 18.32 -42.85
CA ALA A 1036 -25.62 19.76 -42.96
C ALA A 1036 -25.91 20.31 -44.37
N GLU A 1037 -25.66 19.53 -45.42
CA GLU A 1037 -25.89 19.93 -46.80
C GLU A 1037 -27.33 19.64 -47.28
N THR A 1038 -27.90 18.50 -46.89
CA THR A 1038 -29.16 18.01 -47.51
C THR A 1038 -30.36 17.96 -46.58
N GLY A 1039 -30.14 18.07 -45.26
CA GLY A 1039 -31.16 17.91 -44.24
C GLY A 1039 -31.64 16.48 -44.02
N LYS A 1040 -31.05 15.50 -44.70
CA LYS A 1040 -31.40 14.07 -44.61
C LYS A 1040 -30.25 13.28 -43.99
N ARG A 1041 -30.55 12.07 -43.49
CA ARG A 1041 -29.47 11.13 -43.11
C ARG A 1041 -28.77 10.54 -44.33
N TYR A 1042 -29.53 10.25 -45.40
CA TYR A 1042 -29.05 9.58 -46.60
C TYR A 1042 -29.29 10.38 -47.89
N LEU A 1043 -28.32 10.35 -48.80
CA LEU A 1043 -28.40 11.00 -50.12
C LEU A 1043 -29.35 10.28 -51.10
N SER A 1044 -29.54 8.98 -50.90
CA SER A 1044 -30.38 8.14 -51.77
C SER A 1044 -31.29 7.23 -50.96
N PRO A 1045 -32.56 7.04 -51.36
CA PRO A 1045 -33.48 6.12 -50.69
C PRO A 1045 -33.08 4.64 -50.80
N ALA A 1046 -32.12 4.30 -51.66
CA ALA A 1046 -31.58 2.94 -51.77
C ALA A 1046 -30.55 2.61 -50.66
N ILE A 1047 -30.04 3.63 -49.96
CA ILE A 1047 -29.05 3.49 -48.90
C ILE A 1047 -29.77 3.31 -47.56
N THR A 1048 -29.29 2.35 -46.77
CA THR A 1048 -29.93 1.92 -45.51
C THR A 1048 -28.98 1.89 -44.32
N SER A 1049 -27.74 2.36 -44.46
CA SER A 1049 -26.77 2.45 -43.36
C SER A 1049 -25.69 3.50 -43.65
N ASP A 1050 -25.04 3.99 -42.58
CA ASP A 1050 -23.96 4.97 -42.71
C ASP A 1050 -22.74 4.35 -43.40
N ALA A 1051 -22.43 3.08 -43.11
CA ALA A 1051 -21.41 2.31 -43.80
C ALA A 1051 -21.70 2.15 -45.30
N ALA A 1052 -22.92 1.81 -45.69
CA ALA A 1052 -23.31 1.69 -47.09
C ALA A 1052 -23.24 3.03 -47.85
N GLN A 1053 -23.61 4.14 -47.19
CA GLN A 1053 -23.47 5.48 -47.75
C GLN A 1053 -22.00 5.80 -48.03
N MET A 1054 -21.14 5.58 -47.04
CA MET A 1054 -19.72 5.87 -47.16
C MET A 1054 -19.08 5.04 -48.27
N GLN A 1055 -19.39 3.73 -48.33
CA GLN A 1055 -18.90 2.87 -49.41
C GLN A 1055 -19.30 3.40 -50.79
N ALA A 1056 -20.59 3.72 -50.99
CA ALA A 1056 -21.09 4.22 -52.27
C ALA A 1056 -20.40 5.54 -52.69
N LEU A 1057 -20.19 6.46 -51.75
CA LEU A 1057 -19.50 7.72 -52.00
C LEU A 1057 -18.02 7.53 -52.36
N LEU A 1058 -17.33 6.57 -51.74
CA LEU A 1058 -15.94 6.25 -52.05
C LEU A 1058 -15.81 5.51 -53.39
N ASP A 1059 -16.72 4.59 -53.70
CA ASP A 1059 -16.76 3.90 -55.00
C ASP A 1059 -17.00 4.91 -56.14
N ASN A 1060 -17.91 5.86 -55.94
CA ASN A 1060 -18.13 6.98 -56.86
C ASN A 1060 -16.87 7.85 -57.00
N ALA A 1061 -16.16 8.14 -55.90
CA ALA A 1061 -14.93 8.92 -55.92
C ALA A 1061 -13.83 8.27 -56.78
N VAL A 1062 -13.68 6.95 -56.71
CA VAL A 1062 -12.72 6.20 -57.56
C VAL A 1062 -13.09 6.31 -59.04
N ALA A 1063 -14.38 6.24 -59.36
CA ALA A 1063 -14.88 6.38 -60.72
C ALA A 1063 -14.66 7.80 -61.27
N GLU A 1064 -15.07 8.83 -60.52
CA GLU A 1064 -14.93 10.25 -60.90
C GLU A 1064 -13.46 10.70 -60.97
N ARG A 1065 -12.58 10.14 -60.12
CA ARG A 1065 -11.13 10.39 -60.20
C ARG A 1065 -10.59 10.12 -61.59
N THR A 1066 -10.98 8.99 -62.17
CA THR A 1066 -10.50 8.55 -63.48
C THR A 1066 -11.13 9.39 -64.60
N ALA A 1067 -12.42 9.75 -64.46
CA ALA A 1067 -13.15 10.52 -65.46
C ALA A 1067 -12.70 11.99 -65.55
N LEU A 1068 -12.42 12.62 -64.41
CA LEU A 1068 -12.10 14.05 -64.29
C LEU A 1068 -10.61 14.34 -64.03
N ASN A 1069 -9.77 13.29 -64.01
CA ASN A 1069 -8.34 13.37 -63.75
C ASN A 1069 -8.02 14.11 -62.44
N LEU A 1070 -8.68 13.69 -61.35
CA LEU A 1070 -8.54 14.30 -60.02
C LEU A 1070 -7.22 13.88 -59.36
N SER A 1071 -6.58 14.83 -58.67
CA SER A 1071 -5.35 14.61 -57.90
C SER A 1071 -5.67 14.36 -56.43
N PHE A 1072 -5.20 13.25 -55.87
CA PHE A 1072 -5.39 12.94 -54.45
C PHE A 1072 -4.70 13.97 -53.55
N GLY A 1073 -5.33 14.32 -52.42
CA GLY A 1073 -4.83 15.34 -51.49
C GLY A 1073 -5.10 16.79 -51.92
N VAL A 1074 -5.66 17.01 -53.11
CA VAL A 1074 -5.95 18.36 -53.65
C VAL A 1074 -7.46 18.58 -53.76
N SER A 1075 -7.93 19.74 -53.31
CA SER A 1075 -9.33 20.17 -53.44
C SER A 1075 -9.77 20.28 -54.90
N LEU A 1076 -11.04 19.97 -55.18
CA LEU A 1076 -11.59 20.07 -56.53
C LEU A 1076 -11.78 21.53 -56.94
N SER A 1077 -11.47 21.85 -58.21
CA SER A 1077 -11.76 23.16 -58.79
C SER A 1077 -13.25 23.35 -59.08
N ALA A 1078 -13.70 24.59 -59.24
CA ALA A 1078 -15.10 24.89 -59.58
C ALA A 1078 -15.58 24.18 -60.86
N ASP A 1079 -14.73 24.10 -61.89
CA ASP A 1079 -15.04 23.38 -63.13
C ASP A 1079 -15.16 21.86 -62.89
N GLN A 1080 -14.34 21.29 -62.01
CA GLN A 1080 -14.43 19.87 -61.63
C GLN A 1080 -15.70 19.59 -60.83
N ILE A 1081 -16.05 20.44 -59.85
CA ILE A 1081 -17.30 20.33 -59.07
C ILE A 1081 -18.53 20.45 -59.98
N ALA A 1082 -18.47 21.29 -61.00
CA ALA A 1082 -19.55 21.44 -61.99
C ALA A 1082 -19.68 20.24 -62.93
N ALA A 1083 -18.59 19.50 -63.15
CA ALA A 1083 -18.53 18.33 -64.03
C ALA A 1083 -18.86 16.99 -63.35
N LEU A 1084 -18.97 16.95 -62.01
CA LEU A 1084 -19.32 15.75 -61.26
C LEU A 1084 -20.67 15.18 -61.71
N THR A 1085 -20.68 13.87 -61.99
CA THR A 1085 -21.91 13.14 -62.34
C THR A 1085 -22.49 12.35 -61.17
N HIS A 1086 -21.68 12.03 -60.16
CA HIS A 1086 -22.07 11.37 -58.91
C HIS A 1086 -21.57 12.13 -57.68
N ASP A 1087 -22.27 11.99 -56.56
CA ASP A 1087 -21.80 12.47 -55.27
C ASP A 1087 -20.59 11.66 -54.82
N ILE A 1088 -19.57 12.34 -54.27
CA ILE A 1088 -18.32 11.72 -53.87
C ILE A 1088 -17.85 12.20 -52.49
N VAL A 1089 -17.07 11.37 -51.83
CA VAL A 1089 -16.19 11.81 -50.73
C VAL A 1089 -14.76 11.83 -51.26
N TRP A 1090 -14.10 12.98 -51.13
CA TRP A 1090 -12.72 13.19 -51.57
C TRP A 1090 -11.83 13.51 -50.37
N PHE A 1091 -10.57 13.09 -50.40
CA PHE A 1091 -9.62 13.36 -49.31
C PHE A 1091 -8.63 14.45 -49.71
N GLU A 1092 -8.57 15.50 -48.89
CA GLU A 1092 -7.80 16.72 -49.14
C GLU A 1092 -6.82 17.01 -48.00
N GLU A 1093 -5.71 17.65 -48.33
CA GLU A 1093 -4.74 18.11 -47.34
C GLU A 1093 -5.28 19.33 -46.57
N VAL A 1094 -5.25 19.23 -45.24
CA VAL A 1094 -5.63 20.27 -44.28
C VAL A 1094 -4.53 20.53 -43.28
N GLU A 1095 -4.41 21.77 -42.82
CA GLU A 1095 -3.56 22.09 -41.68
C GLU A 1095 -4.38 22.03 -40.39
N VAL A 1096 -4.03 21.10 -39.50
CA VAL A 1096 -4.67 20.89 -38.20
C VAL A 1096 -3.59 20.93 -37.12
N ASP A 1097 -3.72 21.85 -36.16
CA ASP A 1097 -2.74 22.07 -35.09
C ASP A 1097 -1.28 22.21 -35.60
N GLY A 1098 -1.11 22.80 -36.80
CA GLY A 1098 0.20 23.00 -37.45
C GLY A 1098 0.77 21.76 -38.16
N GLN A 1099 -0.01 20.68 -38.28
CA GLN A 1099 0.34 19.47 -39.03
C GLN A 1099 -0.52 19.32 -40.28
N THR A 1100 0.09 18.96 -41.41
CA THR A 1100 -0.63 18.61 -42.64
C THR A 1100 -1.24 17.21 -42.51
N MET A 1101 -2.56 17.13 -42.67
CA MET A 1101 -3.35 15.92 -42.51
C MET A 1101 -4.29 15.72 -43.70
N LEU A 1102 -4.70 14.48 -43.98
CA LEU A 1102 -5.78 14.19 -44.94
C LEU A 1102 -7.14 14.15 -44.25
N ALA A 1103 -8.10 14.92 -44.72
CA ALA A 1103 -9.47 14.95 -44.21
C ALA A 1103 -10.51 14.69 -45.32
N PRO A 1104 -11.63 14.01 -45.01
CA PRO A 1104 -12.69 13.79 -45.99
C PRO A 1104 -13.46 15.09 -46.29
N HIS A 1105 -13.92 15.25 -47.52
CA HIS A 1105 -14.79 16.34 -47.99
C HIS A 1105 -15.91 15.75 -48.84
N LEU A 1106 -17.15 16.12 -48.54
CA LEU A 1106 -18.33 15.75 -49.32
C LEU A 1106 -18.52 16.71 -50.50
N TYR A 1107 -18.52 16.18 -51.72
CA TYR A 1107 -18.90 16.94 -52.92
C TYR A 1107 -20.19 16.37 -53.51
N LEU A 1108 -21.20 17.23 -53.65
CA LEU A 1108 -22.48 16.88 -54.25
C LEU A 1108 -22.47 17.18 -55.75
N ALA A 1109 -22.88 16.22 -56.58
CA ALA A 1109 -23.10 16.40 -58.00
C ALA A 1109 -24.29 17.33 -58.26
N ARG A 1110 -24.33 17.93 -59.46
CA ARG A 1110 -25.37 18.91 -59.81
C ARG A 1110 -26.79 18.36 -59.62
N VAL A 1111 -27.04 17.13 -60.05
CA VAL A 1111 -28.36 16.49 -59.93
C VAL A 1111 -28.78 16.37 -58.46
N SER A 1112 -27.87 16.02 -57.55
CA SER A 1112 -28.16 15.93 -56.13
C SER A 1112 -28.40 17.31 -55.51
N ARG A 1113 -27.60 18.32 -55.89
CA ARG A 1113 -27.79 19.71 -55.46
C ARG A 1113 -29.17 20.27 -55.88
N ASP A 1114 -29.60 19.97 -57.09
CA ASP A 1114 -30.91 20.40 -57.62
C ASP A 1114 -32.09 19.69 -56.89
N ASN A 1115 -31.84 18.58 -56.19
CA ASN A 1115 -32.82 17.74 -55.49
C ASN A 1115 -32.72 17.81 -53.95
N ILE A 1116 -31.95 18.75 -53.40
CA ILE A 1116 -31.86 18.97 -51.95
C ILE A 1116 -33.25 19.36 -51.40
N ALA A 1117 -33.59 18.82 -50.22
CA ALA A 1117 -34.86 19.11 -49.57
C ALA A 1117 -35.01 20.61 -49.26
N PRO A 1118 -36.24 21.13 -49.11
CA PRO A 1118 -36.46 22.51 -48.72
C PRO A 1118 -35.77 22.83 -47.39
N GLN A 1119 -34.77 23.73 -47.40
CA GLN A 1119 -33.95 24.08 -46.22
C GLN A 1119 -34.81 24.79 -45.14
N SER A 1120 -35.52 24.01 -44.34
CA SER A 1120 -36.52 24.41 -43.33
C SER A 1120 -36.93 23.17 -42.50
N ALA A 1121 -37.97 23.29 -41.65
CA ALA A 1121 -38.53 22.16 -40.93
C ALA A 1121 -39.17 21.13 -41.88
N GLY A 1122 -38.69 19.88 -41.82
CA GLY A 1122 -39.12 18.78 -42.68
C GLY A 1122 -39.65 17.58 -41.91
N ILE A 1123 -40.79 17.05 -42.31
CA ILE A 1123 -41.27 15.72 -41.93
C ILE A 1123 -41.33 14.86 -43.19
N ILE A 1124 -40.46 13.85 -43.28
CA ILE A 1124 -40.20 13.05 -44.47
C ILE A 1124 -40.47 11.57 -44.16
N ALA A 1125 -41.27 10.90 -44.99
CA ALA A 1125 -41.54 9.47 -44.80
C ALA A 1125 -41.78 8.73 -46.13
N THR A 1126 -41.75 7.40 -46.12
CA THR A 1126 -42.29 6.64 -47.26
C THR A 1126 -43.81 6.73 -47.28
N THR A 1127 -44.45 6.57 -46.13
CA THR A 1127 -45.88 6.86 -45.94
C THR A 1127 -46.09 7.52 -44.59
N ALA A 1128 -47.11 8.36 -44.44
CA ALA A 1128 -47.38 9.02 -43.16
C ALA A 1128 -48.87 9.10 -42.85
N ALA A 1129 -49.19 8.90 -41.57
CA ALA A 1129 -50.50 9.13 -40.98
C ALA A 1129 -50.35 10.06 -39.78
N ILE A 1130 -50.84 11.29 -39.90
CA ILE A 1130 -50.80 12.32 -38.88
C ILE A 1130 -52.21 12.53 -38.34
N GLN A 1131 -52.39 12.34 -37.04
CA GLN A 1131 -53.63 12.60 -36.30
C GLN A 1131 -53.33 13.56 -35.16
N ALA A 1132 -54.06 14.68 -35.12
CA ALA A 1132 -53.86 15.73 -34.11
C ALA A 1132 -55.16 16.44 -33.76
N ALA A 1133 -55.18 17.22 -32.67
CA ALA A 1133 -56.26 18.19 -32.45
C ALA A 1133 -56.16 19.37 -33.42
N GLN A 1134 -54.95 19.77 -33.77
CA GLN A 1134 -54.65 20.84 -34.72
C GLN A 1134 -53.38 20.48 -35.50
N VAL A 1135 -53.35 20.74 -36.81
CA VAL A 1135 -52.14 20.58 -37.63
C VAL A 1135 -51.76 21.93 -38.20
N VAL A 1136 -50.56 22.40 -37.90
CA VAL A 1136 -49.99 23.65 -38.43
C VAL A 1136 -48.71 23.31 -39.18
N ASN A 1137 -48.67 23.67 -40.46
CA ASN A 1137 -47.51 23.45 -41.32
C ASN A 1137 -47.12 24.75 -42.02
N SER A 1138 -45.89 25.19 -41.81
CA SER A 1138 -45.20 26.19 -42.65
C SER A 1138 -43.88 25.68 -43.22
N GLY A 1139 -43.48 24.45 -42.87
CA GLY A 1139 -42.38 23.71 -43.47
C GLY A 1139 -42.84 22.74 -44.57
N ALA A 1140 -42.11 21.64 -44.74
CA ALA A 1140 -42.44 20.57 -45.68
C ALA A 1140 -42.87 19.29 -44.94
N ILE A 1141 -44.04 18.75 -45.26
CA ILE A 1141 -44.44 17.37 -44.92
C ILE A 1141 -44.56 16.62 -46.23
N SER A 1142 -43.64 15.70 -46.48
CA SER A 1142 -43.49 15.04 -47.77
C SER A 1142 -43.38 13.54 -47.64
N THR A 1143 -44.11 12.82 -48.50
CA THR A 1143 -44.02 11.36 -48.58
C THR A 1143 -43.82 10.89 -50.01
N SER A 1144 -43.02 9.83 -50.21
CA SER A 1144 -42.88 9.19 -51.53
C SER A 1144 -44.09 8.32 -51.91
N GLY A 1145 -44.85 7.86 -50.90
CA GLY A 1145 -46.12 7.16 -51.02
C GLY A 1145 -47.30 8.04 -50.62
N ALA A 1146 -48.16 7.54 -49.75
CA ALA A 1146 -49.38 8.22 -49.30
C ALA A 1146 -49.15 9.06 -48.04
N LEU A 1147 -49.80 10.23 -47.97
CA LEU A 1147 -49.85 11.11 -46.80
C LEU A 1147 -51.30 11.30 -46.38
N LYS A 1148 -51.62 10.90 -45.14
CA LYS A 1148 -52.90 11.16 -44.50
C LYS A 1148 -52.71 12.14 -43.35
N VAL A 1149 -53.44 13.25 -43.38
CA VAL A 1149 -53.49 14.26 -42.33
C VAL A 1149 -54.93 14.38 -41.84
N ALA A 1150 -55.18 14.06 -40.57
CA ALA A 1150 -56.48 14.16 -39.94
C ALA A 1150 -56.41 15.05 -38.70
N SER A 1151 -57.23 16.11 -38.67
CA SER A 1151 -57.32 17.05 -37.55
C SER A 1151 -58.73 17.02 -36.93
N ALA A 1152 -58.80 16.98 -35.60
CA ALA A 1152 -60.05 17.16 -34.86
C ALA A 1152 -60.51 18.63 -34.78
N GLY A 1153 -59.71 19.56 -35.28
CA GLY A 1153 -60.05 20.95 -35.53
C GLY A 1153 -59.58 21.35 -36.92
N ASP A 1154 -58.65 22.31 -37.04
CA ASP A 1154 -58.20 22.86 -38.31
C ASP A 1154 -56.93 22.15 -38.84
N VAL A 1155 -56.76 22.17 -40.17
CA VAL A 1155 -55.48 21.95 -40.82
C VAL A 1155 -55.04 23.27 -41.46
N VAL A 1156 -53.99 23.88 -40.91
CA VAL A 1156 -53.44 25.14 -41.40
C VAL A 1156 -52.12 24.87 -42.11
N ASN A 1157 -52.13 24.98 -43.44
CA ASN A 1157 -50.93 24.95 -44.27
C ASN A 1157 -50.61 26.36 -44.77
N GLN A 1158 -49.64 27.02 -44.14
CA GLN A 1158 -49.34 28.44 -44.37
C GLN A 1158 -47.92 28.64 -44.88
N GLY A 1159 -47.75 28.87 -46.17
CA GLY A 1159 -46.44 29.00 -46.84
C GLY A 1159 -45.64 27.69 -46.95
N GLY A 1160 -46.17 26.58 -46.41
CA GLY A 1160 -45.58 25.25 -46.44
C GLY A 1160 -46.16 24.34 -47.51
N VAL A 1161 -45.64 23.11 -47.58
CA VAL A 1161 -46.07 22.08 -48.53
C VAL A 1161 -46.49 20.80 -47.80
N LEU A 1162 -47.67 20.28 -48.15
CA LEU A 1162 -48.07 18.91 -47.89
C LEU A 1162 -48.02 18.14 -49.21
N ALA A 1163 -47.12 17.17 -49.34
CA ALA A 1163 -46.87 16.43 -50.57
C ALA A 1163 -46.93 14.91 -50.37
N ALA A 1164 -47.57 14.23 -51.32
CA ALA A 1164 -47.59 12.78 -51.44
C ALA A 1164 -47.15 12.38 -52.85
N GLY A 1165 -46.39 11.29 -52.98
CA GLY A 1165 -46.10 10.69 -54.28
C GLY A 1165 -47.29 9.95 -54.87
N THR A 1166 -48.23 9.49 -54.03
CA THR A 1166 -49.49 8.86 -54.44
C THR A 1166 -50.69 9.67 -53.95
N THR A 1167 -51.35 9.28 -52.87
CA THR A 1167 -52.56 9.93 -52.35
C THR A 1167 -52.22 10.89 -51.22
N LEU A 1168 -52.64 12.15 -51.35
CA LEU A 1168 -52.71 13.12 -50.27
C LEU A 1168 -54.15 13.23 -49.77
N ASP A 1169 -54.41 12.74 -48.55
CA ASP A 1169 -55.71 12.84 -47.89
C ASP A 1169 -55.63 13.82 -46.70
N VAL A 1170 -56.26 14.99 -46.83
CA VAL A 1170 -56.36 16.01 -45.77
C VAL A 1170 -57.80 16.06 -45.27
N THR A 1171 -58.00 15.79 -43.98
CA THR A 1171 -59.31 15.85 -43.32
C THR A 1171 -59.25 16.74 -42.08
N ALA A 1172 -60.14 17.72 -41.99
CA ALA A 1172 -60.32 18.59 -40.83
C ALA A 1172 -61.77 18.51 -40.33
N ALA A 1173 -61.97 18.44 -39.02
CA ALA A 1173 -63.32 18.53 -38.46
C ALA A 1173 -63.89 19.96 -38.55
N ASP A 1174 -63.03 20.96 -38.49
CA ASP A 1174 -63.36 22.37 -38.69
C ASP A 1174 -62.94 22.82 -40.09
N ASP A 1175 -61.84 23.57 -40.25
CA ASP A 1175 -61.43 24.17 -41.53
C ASP A 1175 -60.11 23.58 -42.08
N VAL A 1176 -59.99 23.55 -43.41
CA VAL A 1176 -58.69 23.38 -44.08
C VAL A 1176 -58.26 24.73 -44.65
N LEU A 1177 -57.22 25.34 -44.08
CA LEU A 1177 -56.67 26.64 -44.46
C LEU A 1177 -55.34 26.47 -45.19
N ASN A 1178 -55.37 26.44 -46.53
CA ASN A 1178 -54.19 26.45 -47.38
C ASN A 1178 -53.85 27.88 -47.81
N LEU A 1179 -53.02 28.55 -47.02
CA LEU A 1179 -52.68 29.97 -47.15
C LEU A 1179 -51.29 30.13 -47.75
N SER A 1180 -51.22 30.44 -49.04
CA SER A 1180 -49.96 30.44 -49.82
C SER A 1180 -49.16 29.14 -49.72
N GLY A 1181 -49.84 28.03 -49.39
CA GLY A 1181 -49.26 26.71 -49.28
C GLY A 1181 -49.56 25.83 -50.49
N GLY A 1182 -48.84 24.72 -50.61
CA GLY A 1182 -49.04 23.71 -51.65
C GLY A 1182 -49.57 22.39 -51.09
N LEU A 1183 -50.68 21.91 -51.64
CA LEU A 1183 -51.19 20.55 -51.46
C LEU A 1183 -50.96 19.78 -52.75
N LYS A 1184 -50.10 18.76 -52.72
CA LYS A 1184 -49.64 18.05 -53.93
C LYS A 1184 -49.75 16.53 -53.79
N GLY A 1185 -50.25 15.88 -54.83
CA GLY A 1185 -50.37 14.42 -54.90
C GLY A 1185 -50.55 13.92 -56.34
N ASP A 1186 -50.50 12.61 -56.54
CA ASP A 1186 -51.13 12.02 -57.73
C ASP A 1186 -52.66 12.13 -57.61
N THR A 1187 -53.20 11.75 -56.46
CA THR A 1187 -54.59 12.03 -56.07
C THR A 1187 -54.61 12.90 -54.83
N VAL A 1188 -55.38 13.99 -54.83
CA VAL A 1188 -55.54 14.88 -53.67
C VAL A 1188 -56.99 14.91 -53.22
N THR A 1189 -57.24 14.51 -51.97
CA THR A 1189 -58.53 14.62 -51.29
C THR A 1189 -58.43 15.63 -50.16
N VAL A 1190 -59.28 16.65 -50.17
CA VAL A 1190 -59.40 17.62 -49.09
C VAL A 1190 -60.84 17.61 -48.57
N SER A 1191 -61.03 17.38 -47.28
CA SER A 1191 -62.33 17.34 -46.62
C SER A 1191 -62.33 18.20 -45.37
N ALA A 1192 -63.26 19.15 -45.25
CA ALA A 1192 -63.46 19.97 -44.07
C ALA A 1192 -64.91 19.88 -43.58
N GLY A 1193 -65.12 19.76 -42.26
CA GLY A 1193 -66.47 19.79 -41.67
C GLY A 1193 -67.13 21.17 -41.77
N ARG A 1194 -66.33 22.23 -41.93
CA ARG A 1194 -66.76 23.60 -42.24
C ARG A 1194 -66.16 24.03 -43.58
N ASP A 1195 -65.10 24.84 -43.59
CA ASP A 1195 -64.64 25.55 -44.77
C ASP A 1195 -63.31 24.99 -45.33
N VAL A 1196 -63.17 24.99 -46.66
CA VAL A 1196 -61.86 24.79 -47.33
C VAL A 1196 -61.45 26.11 -47.97
N VAL A 1197 -60.38 26.71 -47.46
CA VAL A 1197 -59.83 27.99 -47.94
C VAL A 1197 -58.49 27.75 -48.62
N ALA A 1198 -58.41 28.03 -49.91
CA ALA A 1198 -57.15 28.12 -50.65
C ALA A 1198 -56.92 29.58 -51.06
N SER A 1199 -56.02 30.28 -50.38
CA SER A 1199 -55.80 31.71 -50.60
C SER A 1199 -54.33 32.05 -50.72
N THR A 1200 -53.97 32.82 -51.74
CA THR A 1200 -52.65 33.44 -51.83
C THR A 1200 -52.63 34.69 -50.96
N ALA A 1201 -51.75 34.71 -49.97
CA ALA A 1201 -51.59 35.84 -49.08
C ALA A 1201 -50.90 37.01 -49.81
N VAL A 1202 -51.23 38.22 -49.38
CA VAL A 1202 -50.62 39.46 -49.87
C VAL A 1202 -50.15 40.23 -48.66
N THR A 1203 -48.86 40.53 -48.58
CA THR A 1203 -48.33 41.47 -47.59
C THR A 1203 -48.44 42.88 -48.16
N THR A 1204 -49.21 43.74 -47.49
CA THR A 1204 -49.27 45.16 -47.83
C THR A 1204 -48.11 45.88 -47.18
N VAL A 1205 -47.29 46.54 -47.99
CA VAL A 1205 -46.23 47.44 -47.54
C VAL A 1205 -46.74 48.87 -47.71
N GLU A 1206 -46.85 49.60 -46.60
CA GLU A 1206 -47.27 51.00 -46.63
C GLU A 1206 -46.09 51.91 -46.97
N GLY A 1207 -46.25 52.72 -48.02
CA GLY A 1207 -45.33 53.77 -48.42
C GLY A 1207 -45.92 55.16 -48.20
N SER A 1208 -45.07 56.19 -48.36
CA SER A 1208 -45.45 57.60 -48.15
C SER A 1208 -46.48 58.15 -49.15
N HIS A 1209 -46.75 57.43 -50.25
CA HIS A 1209 -47.66 57.86 -51.33
C HIS A 1209 -48.75 56.82 -51.70
N GLY A 1210 -48.85 55.71 -50.97
CA GLY A 1210 -49.77 54.60 -51.25
C GLY A 1210 -49.35 53.29 -50.60
N SER A 1211 -50.11 52.23 -50.83
CA SER A 1211 -49.83 50.88 -50.32
C SER A 1211 -49.53 49.92 -51.47
N ASP A 1212 -48.38 49.25 -51.44
CA ASP A 1212 -48.01 48.21 -52.41
C ASP A 1212 -48.30 46.81 -51.84
N GLY A 1213 -48.92 45.94 -52.64
CA GLY A 1213 -49.21 44.57 -52.26
C GLY A 1213 -48.17 43.60 -52.81
N ILE A 1214 -47.41 42.94 -51.94
CA ILE A 1214 -46.50 41.85 -52.29
C ILE A 1214 -47.28 40.54 -52.22
N MET A 1215 -47.59 39.96 -53.37
CA MET A 1215 -48.18 38.62 -53.43
C MET A 1215 -47.14 37.58 -52.98
N HIS A 1216 -47.56 36.68 -52.10
CA HIS A 1216 -46.77 35.52 -51.72
C HIS A 1216 -46.85 34.45 -52.81
N GLN A 1217 -46.21 33.30 -52.59
CA GLN A 1217 -46.39 32.15 -53.49
C GLN A 1217 -47.88 31.83 -53.65
N GLN A 1218 -48.24 31.52 -54.90
CA GLN A 1218 -49.59 31.10 -55.23
C GLN A 1218 -49.95 29.84 -54.44
N ALA A 1219 -51.01 29.91 -53.62
CA ALA A 1219 -51.58 28.72 -52.99
C ALA A 1219 -51.99 27.72 -54.08
N SER A 1220 -51.67 26.44 -53.89
CA SER A 1220 -51.95 25.41 -54.88
C SER A 1220 -52.57 24.16 -54.27
N VAL A 1221 -53.51 23.55 -55.00
CA VAL A 1221 -54.04 22.20 -54.78
C VAL A 1221 -53.94 21.45 -56.10
N THR A 1222 -52.98 20.53 -56.20
CA THR A 1222 -52.60 19.90 -57.45
C THR A 1222 -52.59 18.38 -57.34
N GLY A 1223 -53.43 17.73 -58.14
CA GLY A 1223 -53.44 16.28 -58.36
C GLY A 1223 -53.01 15.94 -59.78
N ASN A 1224 -52.06 15.04 -59.98
CA ASN A 1224 -51.69 14.60 -61.33
C ASN A 1224 -52.80 13.80 -62.02
N SER A 1225 -53.60 13.06 -61.25
CA SER A 1225 -54.70 12.22 -61.73
C SER A 1225 -56.07 12.71 -61.27
N ALA A 1226 -56.20 13.18 -60.01
CA ALA A 1226 -57.48 13.63 -59.47
C ALA A 1226 -57.34 14.62 -58.32
N VAL A 1227 -58.27 15.59 -58.25
CA VAL A 1227 -58.49 16.45 -57.07
C VAL A 1227 -59.96 16.38 -56.64
N SER A 1228 -60.20 16.10 -55.36
CA SER A 1228 -61.52 16.13 -54.73
C SER A 1228 -61.50 17.06 -53.52
N ILE A 1229 -62.37 18.06 -53.50
CA ILE A 1229 -62.52 19.00 -52.37
C ILE A 1229 -63.96 18.96 -51.89
N THR A 1230 -64.14 18.66 -50.61
CA THR A 1230 -65.44 18.64 -49.93
C THR A 1230 -65.40 19.57 -48.72
N ALA A 1231 -66.34 20.49 -48.63
CA ALA A 1231 -66.54 21.36 -47.48
C ALA A 1231 -67.97 21.19 -46.97
N GLY A 1232 -68.16 21.17 -45.64
CA GLY A 1232 -69.50 21.19 -45.04
C GLY A 1232 -70.21 22.53 -45.20
N ARG A 1233 -69.45 23.60 -45.46
CA ARG A 1233 -69.91 24.97 -45.73
C ARG A 1233 -69.35 25.48 -47.05
N ASP A 1234 -68.27 26.26 -47.03
CA ASP A 1234 -67.76 26.97 -48.20
C ASP A 1234 -66.42 26.41 -48.70
N VAL A 1235 -66.26 26.38 -50.03
CA VAL A 1235 -64.94 26.24 -50.69
C VAL A 1235 -64.56 27.62 -51.22
N ALA A 1236 -63.60 28.28 -50.59
CA ALA A 1236 -63.16 29.62 -50.93
C ALA A 1236 -61.78 29.59 -51.60
N THR A 1237 -61.69 30.15 -52.80
CA THR A 1237 -60.43 30.23 -53.56
C THR A 1237 -60.13 31.68 -53.91
N ALA A 1238 -59.01 32.22 -53.43
CA ALA A 1238 -58.59 33.60 -53.70
C ALA A 1238 -57.13 33.65 -54.17
N GLY A 1239 -56.91 33.85 -55.47
CA GLY A 1239 -55.57 33.86 -56.06
C GLY A 1239 -54.85 32.50 -56.04
N ALA A 1240 -55.56 31.41 -55.72
CA ALA A 1240 -55.03 30.04 -55.66
C ALA A 1240 -55.23 29.27 -56.98
N ALA A 1241 -54.35 28.31 -57.26
CA ALA A 1241 -54.47 27.38 -58.39
C ALA A 1241 -54.99 26.02 -57.91
N ILE A 1242 -56.08 25.54 -58.52
CA ILE A 1242 -56.56 24.17 -58.33
C ILE A 1242 -56.47 23.46 -59.67
N SER A 1243 -55.71 22.37 -59.74
CA SER A 1243 -55.45 21.64 -60.98
C SER A 1243 -55.55 20.14 -60.79
N SER A 1244 -56.20 19.48 -61.74
CA SER A 1244 -56.24 18.03 -61.91
C SER A 1244 -55.80 17.71 -63.34
N GLY A 1245 -54.98 16.67 -63.52
CA GLY A 1245 -54.54 16.19 -64.85
C GLY A 1245 -55.59 15.41 -65.62
#